data_AF-A0A916IGM3-F1
#
_entry.id   AF-A0A916IGM3-F1
#
_cell.length_a   1.000
_cell.length_b   1.000
_cell.length_c   1.000
_cell.angle_alpha   90.00
_cell.angle_beta   90.00
_cell.angle_gamma   90.00
#
_symmetry.space_group_name_H-M   'P 1'
#
loop_
_entity.id
_entity.type
_entity.pdbx_description
1 polymer ?
#
loop_
_entity_poly.entity_id
_entity_poly.type
_entity_poly.pdbx_seq_one_letter_code
_entity_poly.pdbx_strand_id
1 'polypeptide(L)'
;MSPNAPLTAPHSANHADRIAFYLTGRRAEGLPAAGRLRPALQAGYRNLAALRHDFPLVLARSGDTPAPSLRSLVDAALARIATGANAERTRRQVLCVEHEVRVMLQEGAEGSLGELWGKAVQRLAAERDATFADSAKRARSAMAVDGPLLGCDGALPQRLLRHVWQQVQQRKEAALRDRLVRLIKQLSDILRAEFEHSDAGRTAPQLKASVSSGYAELFDFDAMSRLLSHAVPREPMPEARRDRIRRLLGVLDSQPFVALPDAAAAKAAGNEVFGYLFDSCESGLAAWKGRLPRLVELSRAIEIAELEIDGRYNPARHDALFESYGANGLEPEELNQFPDYLVCLDGDTLGATEQARLMEILGSDLPIKLLYRIDDLIEAPQGAQGAQSPGLRGRQIAHMAMGLNHVFVLHAPASNLVRCGERIADGMRFAGPALFCVFSGVRGGPSGQAPYLTAAAAMESRAFPAFVYDPAGGPDWASRFSLAGNPQPELDWPIHRFEFEDAKHQRVSEDLAFSFVDFVAADPRFASHLAILPGAPADEDLAAVDALLLRERRGLPEKVPFVRMIDDADKLHTVIVDERLMREARRWREMWHSLQELGGVHNSHAERLLARERAAWEAELAATPAVVAVPMAGPAPTVAATAAVAQPQAAEEPAEPEHSRDEAYIETARCSTCNECTTLNPKMFAYDNNKQAYIADLKAGSYAQLVEAAESCQVSVIHPGKPWDANEPGLDELLKRAEPFR
;
A
#
# COMPACT_ATOMS: atom_id res chain seq x y z
N MET A 1 -10.10 -19.03 -70.83
CA MET A 1 -10.58 -19.97 -69.81
C MET A 1 -9.43 -20.88 -69.45
N SER A 2 -8.67 -20.51 -68.42
CA SER A 2 -7.68 -21.38 -67.78
C SER A 2 -8.28 -21.82 -66.44
N PRO A 3 -8.23 -23.10 -66.08
CA PRO A 3 -8.94 -23.62 -64.92
C PRO A 3 -8.28 -23.14 -63.63
N ASN A 4 -9.11 -22.68 -62.70
CA ASN A 4 -8.76 -22.38 -61.31
C ASN A 4 -8.02 -23.57 -60.69
N ALA A 5 -6.78 -23.32 -60.25
CA ALA A 5 -6.14 -24.16 -59.24
C ALA A 5 -6.93 -24.02 -57.93
N PRO A 6 -7.21 -25.11 -57.19
CA PRO A 6 -7.84 -25.02 -55.90
C PRO A 6 -6.89 -24.28 -54.94
N LEU A 7 -7.39 -23.21 -54.31
CA LEU A 7 -6.75 -22.59 -53.16
C LEU A 7 -6.55 -23.67 -52.09
N THR A 8 -5.32 -24.13 -51.94
CA THR A 8 -4.87 -24.96 -50.83
C THR A 8 -5.22 -24.26 -49.53
N ALA A 9 -5.94 -24.95 -48.65
CA ALA A 9 -6.16 -24.51 -47.28
C ALA A 9 -4.80 -24.18 -46.64
N PRO A 10 -4.68 -23.11 -45.83
CA PRO A 10 -3.41 -22.75 -45.21
C PRO A 10 -2.90 -23.94 -44.41
N HIS A 11 -1.68 -24.40 -44.71
CA HIS A 11 -1.00 -25.45 -43.96
C HIS A 11 -0.95 -25.05 -42.48
N SER A 12 -1.67 -25.77 -41.62
CA SER A 12 -1.55 -25.62 -40.17
C SER A 12 -0.12 -25.95 -39.74
N ALA A 13 0.54 -25.04 -39.03
CA ALA A 13 1.89 -25.24 -38.54
C ALA A 13 2.02 -26.56 -37.77
N ASN A 14 2.97 -27.40 -38.19
CA ASN A 14 3.23 -28.69 -37.56
C ASN A 14 3.97 -28.50 -36.22
N HIS A 15 4.12 -29.58 -35.44
CA HIS A 15 4.80 -29.53 -34.15
C HIS A 15 6.25 -29.00 -34.24
N ALA A 16 6.98 -29.39 -35.29
CA ALA A 16 8.37 -28.95 -35.50
C ALA A 16 8.46 -27.44 -35.79
N ASP A 17 7.50 -26.87 -36.51
CA ASP A 17 7.42 -25.43 -36.78
C ASP A 17 7.19 -24.63 -35.49
N ARG A 18 6.37 -25.16 -34.57
CA ARG A 18 6.11 -24.55 -33.25
C ARG A 18 7.35 -24.59 -32.36
N ILE A 19 8.06 -25.73 -32.31
CA ILE A 19 9.33 -25.84 -31.60
C ILE A 19 10.37 -24.90 -32.21
N ALA A 20 10.48 -24.84 -33.54
CA ALA A 20 11.42 -23.95 -34.22
C ALA A 20 11.14 -22.48 -33.87
N PHE A 21 9.87 -22.07 -33.85
CA PHE A 21 9.47 -20.74 -33.39
C PHE A 21 9.87 -20.53 -31.92
N TYR A 22 9.52 -21.45 -31.02
CA TYR A 22 9.86 -21.33 -29.61
C TYR A 22 11.38 -21.14 -29.40
N LEU A 23 12.21 -21.89 -30.11
CA LEU A 23 13.67 -21.82 -29.94
C LEU A 23 14.31 -20.60 -30.59
N THR A 24 13.77 -20.11 -31.71
CA THR A 24 14.47 -19.14 -32.57
C THR A 24 13.76 -17.79 -32.70
N GLY A 25 12.49 -17.71 -32.33
CA GLY A 25 11.60 -16.58 -32.60
C GLY A 25 11.23 -16.41 -34.07
N ARG A 26 11.67 -17.31 -34.97
CA ARG A 26 11.37 -17.23 -36.41
C ARG A 26 10.03 -17.88 -36.72
N ARG A 27 9.09 -17.09 -37.25
CA ARG A 27 7.77 -17.57 -37.65
C ARG A 27 7.83 -18.32 -38.98
N ALA A 28 7.18 -19.49 -39.03
CA ALA A 28 6.86 -20.19 -40.28
C ALA A 28 5.59 -19.60 -40.92
N GLU A 29 5.33 -19.90 -42.20
CA GLU A 29 4.15 -19.39 -42.93
C GLU A 29 2.81 -19.74 -42.26
N GLY A 30 2.74 -20.86 -41.54
CA GLY A 30 1.54 -21.31 -40.80
C GLY A 30 1.35 -20.68 -39.41
N LEU A 31 2.22 -19.76 -38.99
CA LEU A 31 2.19 -19.09 -37.68
C LEU A 31 1.99 -17.58 -37.84
N PRO A 32 0.75 -17.08 -37.89
CA PRO A 32 0.46 -15.67 -38.04
C PRO A 32 1.02 -14.84 -36.88
N ALA A 33 1.38 -13.59 -37.18
CA ALA A 33 1.84 -12.64 -36.19
C ALA A 33 0.72 -12.31 -35.17
N ALA A 34 1.10 -12.11 -33.92
CA ALA A 34 0.20 -11.52 -32.94
C ALA A 34 -0.16 -10.09 -33.36
N GLY A 35 -1.45 -9.85 -33.59
CA GLY A 35 -1.99 -8.51 -33.84
C GLY A 35 -2.10 -7.71 -32.54
N ARG A 36 -3.05 -6.77 -32.51
CA ARG A 36 -3.40 -6.07 -31.26
C ARG A 36 -4.21 -7.00 -30.38
N LEU A 37 -3.56 -7.59 -29.40
CA LEU A 37 -4.16 -8.54 -28.46
C LEU A 37 -4.08 -8.00 -27.03
N ARG A 38 -4.95 -8.52 -26.17
CA ARG A 38 -4.98 -8.28 -24.72
C ARG A 38 -4.99 -9.61 -23.97
N PRO A 39 -4.46 -9.69 -22.75
CA PRO A 39 -4.62 -10.88 -21.91
C PRO A 39 -6.10 -11.25 -21.74
N ALA A 40 -6.41 -12.55 -21.78
CA ALA A 40 -7.80 -13.01 -21.68
C ALA A 40 -8.48 -12.57 -20.38
N LEU A 41 -7.74 -12.55 -19.27
CA LEU A 41 -8.21 -12.07 -17.97
C LEU A 41 -8.63 -10.58 -17.97
N GLN A 42 -8.25 -9.82 -19.01
CA GLN A 42 -8.65 -8.42 -19.16
C GLN A 42 -9.97 -8.22 -19.94
N ALA A 43 -10.62 -9.30 -20.42
CA ALA A 43 -11.86 -9.23 -21.21
C ALA A 43 -12.94 -8.36 -20.55
N GLY A 44 -13.18 -8.59 -19.25
CA GLY A 44 -14.21 -7.87 -18.48
C GLY A 44 -13.92 -6.40 -18.22
N TYR A 45 -12.74 -5.89 -18.55
CA TYR A 45 -12.26 -4.57 -18.12
C TYR A 45 -12.10 -3.57 -19.27
N ARG A 46 -12.61 -3.87 -20.47
CA ARG A 46 -12.50 -2.98 -21.65
C ARG A 46 -13.08 -1.58 -21.42
N ASN A 47 -14.17 -1.47 -20.67
CA ASN A 47 -14.79 -0.20 -20.31
C ASN A 47 -14.73 -0.01 -18.78
N LEU A 48 -13.66 0.63 -18.30
CA LEU A 48 -13.51 0.90 -16.87
C LEU A 48 -14.57 1.84 -16.30
N ALA A 49 -15.18 2.73 -17.10
CA ALA A 49 -16.22 3.63 -16.59
C ALA A 49 -17.49 2.88 -16.20
N ALA A 50 -17.77 1.75 -16.86
CA ALA A 50 -18.88 0.86 -16.50
C ALA A 50 -18.66 0.12 -15.17
N LEU A 51 -17.43 0.08 -14.67
CA LEU A 51 -17.06 -0.63 -13.44
C LEU A 51 -16.88 0.35 -12.28
N ARG A 52 -17.44 0.01 -11.12
CA ARG A 52 -17.16 0.71 -9.87
C ARG A 52 -15.87 0.16 -9.25
N HIS A 53 -14.81 0.96 -9.32
CA HIS A 53 -13.49 0.66 -8.76
C HIS A 53 -13.00 1.83 -7.89
N ASP A 54 -11.79 1.69 -7.33
CA ASP A 54 -11.25 2.58 -6.29
C ASP A 54 -10.88 3.99 -6.79
N PHE A 55 -10.79 4.21 -8.10
CA PHE A 55 -10.64 5.53 -8.70
C PHE A 55 -11.99 6.05 -9.21
N PRO A 56 -12.23 7.37 -9.29
CA PRO A 56 -11.29 8.44 -8.94
C PRO A 56 -11.16 8.69 -7.44
N LEU A 57 -10.06 9.35 -7.05
CA LEU A 57 -9.81 9.83 -5.68
C LEU A 57 -10.20 11.30 -5.53
N VAL A 58 -10.64 11.69 -4.34
CA VAL A 58 -10.88 13.10 -4.00
C VAL A 58 -9.74 13.58 -3.11
N LEU A 59 -8.97 14.59 -3.55
CA LEU A 59 -7.95 15.21 -2.70
C LEU A 59 -8.59 16.04 -1.58
N ALA A 60 -8.78 15.42 -0.42
CA ALA A 60 -9.49 16.02 0.70
C ALA A 60 -8.59 17.01 1.45
N ARG A 61 -9.04 18.24 1.68
CA ARG A 61 -8.28 19.19 2.53
C ARG A 61 -8.40 18.89 4.03
N SER A 62 -9.43 18.16 4.42
CA SER A 62 -9.76 17.81 5.80
C SER A 62 -10.38 16.42 5.86
N GLY A 63 -10.16 15.72 6.97
CA GLY A 63 -10.61 14.34 7.19
C GLY A 63 -9.46 13.39 7.55
N ASP A 64 -9.81 12.18 8.00
CA ASP A 64 -8.83 11.17 8.45
C ASP A 64 -8.09 10.55 7.26
N THR A 65 -8.77 10.38 6.13
CA THR A 65 -8.17 9.88 4.88
C THR A 65 -7.82 11.04 3.96
N PRO A 66 -6.57 11.19 3.52
CA PRO A 66 -6.14 12.31 2.67
C PRO A 66 -6.75 12.26 1.26
N ALA A 67 -6.99 11.06 0.73
CA ALA A 67 -7.49 10.85 -0.63
C ALA A 67 -8.52 9.72 -0.70
N PRO A 68 -9.74 9.90 -0.13
CA PRO A 68 -10.79 8.89 -0.21
C PRO A 68 -11.25 8.66 -1.67
N SER A 69 -11.63 7.42 -1.98
CA SER A 69 -12.23 7.10 -3.27
C SER A 69 -13.64 7.68 -3.40
N LEU A 70 -14.02 8.07 -4.61
CA LEU A 70 -15.39 8.49 -4.93
C LEU A 70 -16.39 7.37 -4.59
N ARG A 71 -16.01 6.11 -4.87
CA ARG A 71 -16.82 4.93 -4.52
C ARG A 71 -17.16 4.91 -3.03
N SER A 72 -16.15 5.00 -2.15
CA SER A 72 -16.37 4.95 -0.70
C SER A 72 -17.19 6.14 -0.20
N LEU A 73 -17.00 7.33 -0.76
CA LEU A 73 -17.79 8.52 -0.42
C LEU A 73 -19.27 8.36 -0.83
N VAL A 74 -19.52 7.84 -2.03
CA VAL A 74 -20.88 7.58 -2.53
C VAL A 74 -21.55 6.46 -1.74
N ASP A 75 -20.85 5.37 -1.43
CA ASP A 75 -21.38 4.26 -0.62
C ASP A 75 -21.77 4.76 0.78
N ALA A 76 -20.89 5.55 1.43
CA ALA A 76 -21.18 6.17 2.73
C ALA A 76 -22.30 7.21 2.67
N ALA A 77 -22.47 7.94 1.57
CA ALA A 77 -23.61 8.83 1.35
C ALA A 77 -24.91 8.05 1.20
N LEU A 78 -24.92 7.02 0.34
CA LEU A 78 -26.07 6.15 0.09
C LEU A 78 -26.54 5.42 1.34
N ALA A 79 -25.63 4.93 2.17
CA ALA A 79 -25.96 4.30 3.44
C ALA A 79 -26.80 5.21 4.36
N ARG A 80 -26.63 6.54 4.26
CA ARG A 80 -27.37 7.53 5.06
C ARG A 80 -28.66 8.00 4.41
N ILE A 81 -28.68 8.17 3.08
CA ILE A 81 -29.82 8.82 2.40
C ILE A 81 -30.81 7.83 1.76
N ALA A 82 -30.36 6.63 1.39
CA ALA A 82 -31.18 5.64 0.70
C ALA A 82 -31.89 4.73 1.72
N THR A 83 -32.84 5.30 2.44
CA THR A 83 -33.64 4.62 3.47
C THR A 83 -35.14 4.63 3.10
N GLY A 84 -35.88 3.65 3.60
CA GLY A 84 -37.33 3.52 3.38
C GLY A 84 -37.73 3.08 1.95
N ALA A 85 -38.99 3.34 1.59
CA ALA A 85 -39.61 2.82 0.36
C ALA A 85 -38.96 3.30 -0.96
N ASN A 86 -38.22 4.42 -0.93
CA ASN A 86 -37.57 5.00 -2.11
C ASN A 86 -36.06 4.69 -2.19
N ALA A 87 -35.52 3.88 -1.26
CA ALA A 87 -34.09 3.61 -1.16
C ALA A 87 -33.46 3.13 -2.47
N GLU A 88 -34.09 2.15 -3.14
CA GLU A 88 -33.57 1.58 -4.38
C GLU A 88 -33.55 2.60 -5.53
N ARG A 89 -34.57 3.46 -5.61
CA ARG A 89 -34.61 4.53 -6.61
C ARG A 89 -33.47 5.53 -6.39
N THR A 90 -33.29 5.98 -5.15
CA THR A 90 -32.20 6.90 -4.78
C THR A 90 -30.84 6.28 -5.09
N ARG A 91 -30.62 5.00 -4.77
CA ARG A 91 -29.37 4.29 -5.14
C ARG A 91 -29.12 4.35 -6.64
N ARG A 92 -30.08 3.94 -7.47
CA ARG A 92 -29.94 3.96 -8.93
C ARG A 92 -29.62 5.34 -9.47
N GLN A 93 -30.38 6.36 -9.03
CA GLN A 93 -30.19 7.74 -9.48
C GLN A 93 -28.79 8.29 -9.12
N VAL A 94 -28.32 8.06 -7.89
CA VAL A 94 -27.01 8.53 -7.43
C VAL A 94 -25.87 7.76 -8.10
N LEU A 95 -26.01 6.45 -8.30
CA LEU A 95 -25.02 5.64 -9.02
C LEU A 95 -24.91 6.04 -10.50
N CYS A 96 -26.01 6.49 -11.13
CA CYS A 96 -25.94 7.09 -12.48
C CYS A 96 -25.10 8.38 -12.49
N VAL A 97 -25.22 9.24 -11.47
CA VAL A 97 -24.38 10.44 -11.35
C VAL A 97 -22.92 10.06 -11.14
N GLU A 98 -22.63 9.09 -10.27
CA GLU A 98 -21.25 8.59 -10.07
C GLU A 98 -20.65 8.08 -11.39
N HIS A 99 -21.42 7.30 -12.17
CA HIS A 99 -20.99 6.80 -13.46
C HIS A 99 -20.68 7.93 -14.45
N GLU A 100 -21.55 8.93 -14.57
CA GLU A 100 -21.31 10.08 -15.46
C GLU A 100 -20.06 10.88 -15.04
N VAL A 101 -19.81 11.06 -13.74
CA VAL A 101 -18.56 11.67 -13.26
C VAL A 101 -17.33 10.86 -13.70
N ARG A 102 -17.39 9.53 -13.66
CA ARG A 102 -16.30 8.65 -14.14
C ARG A 102 -16.09 8.79 -15.64
N VAL A 103 -17.17 8.85 -16.43
CA VAL A 103 -17.10 9.08 -17.89
C VAL A 103 -16.44 10.42 -18.19
N MET A 104 -16.88 11.50 -17.55
CA MET A 104 -16.29 12.83 -17.72
C MET A 104 -14.79 12.86 -17.44
N LEU A 105 -14.31 12.19 -16.39
CA LEU A 105 -12.88 12.11 -16.08
C LEU A 105 -12.10 11.33 -17.15
N GLN A 106 -12.68 10.25 -17.70
CA GLN A 106 -12.07 9.52 -18.82
C GLN A 106 -12.01 10.35 -20.11
N GLU A 107 -12.97 11.26 -20.30
CA GLU A 107 -12.96 12.27 -21.38
C GLU A 107 -11.93 13.40 -21.15
N GLY A 108 -11.22 13.39 -20.01
CA GLY A 108 -10.21 14.40 -19.66
C GLY A 108 -10.77 15.63 -18.95
N ALA A 109 -11.99 15.57 -18.40
CA ALA A 109 -12.50 16.64 -17.56
C ALA A 109 -11.66 16.77 -16.27
N GLU A 110 -11.39 18.00 -15.86
CA GLU A 110 -10.77 18.30 -14.57
C GLU A 110 -11.70 19.19 -13.74
N GLY A 111 -11.65 19.04 -12.43
CA GLY A 111 -12.44 19.84 -11.50
C GLY A 111 -12.56 19.23 -10.11
N SER A 112 -13.23 19.95 -9.22
CA SER A 112 -13.57 19.42 -7.90
C SER A 112 -14.73 18.40 -7.97
N LEU A 113 -14.90 17.62 -6.89
CA LEU A 113 -16.06 16.76 -6.71
C LEU A 113 -17.37 17.54 -6.90
N GLY A 114 -17.52 18.71 -6.26
CA GLY A 114 -18.71 19.54 -6.41
C GLY A 114 -18.97 20.01 -7.83
N GLU A 115 -17.93 20.45 -8.54
CA GLU A 115 -18.03 20.94 -9.91
C GLU A 115 -18.43 19.82 -10.89
N LEU A 116 -17.74 18.69 -10.84
CA LEU A 116 -18.01 17.56 -11.73
C LEU A 116 -19.33 16.88 -11.40
N TRP A 117 -19.69 16.77 -10.10
CA TRP A 117 -21.01 16.28 -9.69
C TRP A 117 -22.14 17.17 -10.24
N GLY A 118 -22.00 18.50 -10.13
CA GLY A 118 -22.96 19.45 -10.67
C GLY A 118 -23.12 19.34 -12.20
N LYS A 119 -22.00 19.25 -12.93
CA LYS A 119 -22.01 19.06 -14.39
C LYS A 119 -22.64 17.73 -14.79
N ALA A 120 -22.34 16.64 -14.08
CA ALA A 120 -22.94 15.33 -14.32
C ALA A 120 -24.47 15.36 -14.11
N VAL A 121 -24.95 16.01 -13.04
CA VAL A 121 -26.39 16.21 -12.82
C VAL A 121 -27.02 17.02 -13.95
N GLN A 122 -26.35 18.08 -14.44
CA GLN A 122 -26.86 18.89 -15.56
C GLN A 122 -26.95 18.10 -16.87
N ARG A 123 -25.93 17.28 -17.20
CA ARG A 123 -25.94 16.41 -18.39
C ARG A 123 -27.10 15.41 -18.35
N LEU A 124 -27.35 14.82 -17.18
CA LEU A 124 -28.38 13.80 -17.00
C LEU A 124 -29.79 14.38 -16.82
N ALA A 125 -29.94 15.66 -16.42
CA ALA A 125 -31.23 16.24 -16.04
C ALA A 125 -32.29 16.24 -17.16
N ALA A 126 -31.89 16.30 -18.42
CA ALA A 126 -32.82 16.37 -19.56
C ALA A 126 -33.72 15.13 -19.70
N GLU A 127 -33.27 13.97 -19.20
CA GLU A 127 -33.95 12.69 -19.34
C GLU A 127 -34.52 12.16 -18.00
N ARG A 128 -34.57 13.01 -16.96
CA ARG A 128 -34.86 12.58 -15.58
C ARG A 128 -35.98 13.37 -14.93
N ASP A 129 -36.62 12.75 -13.94
CA ASP A 129 -37.72 13.33 -13.17
C ASP A 129 -37.22 14.25 -12.05
N ALA A 130 -38.11 15.07 -11.48
CA ALA A 130 -37.75 16.03 -10.42
C ALA A 130 -37.13 15.36 -9.17
N THR A 131 -37.40 14.08 -8.93
CA THR A 131 -36.83 13.33 -7.81
C THR A 131 -35.33 13.03 -7.99
N PHE A 132 -34.82 13.03 -9.23
CA PHE A 132 -33.40 12.83 -9.52
C PHE A 132 -32.53 13.96 -8.96
N ALA A 133 -32.93 15.21 -9.20
CA ALA A 133 -32.20 16.38 -8.72
C ALA A 133 -32.16 16.43 -7.18
N ASP A 134 -33.25 16.06 -6.52
CA ASP A 134 -33.30 15.94 -5.05
C ASP A 134 -32.36 14.86 -4.53
N SER A 135 -32.43 13.63 -5.09
CA SER A 135 -31.52 12.53 -4.74
C SER A 135 -30.06 12.91 -4.91
N ALA A 136 -29.69 13.53 -6.03
CA ALA A 136 -28.31 13.95 -6.32
C ALA A 136 -27.84 15.06 -5.38
N LYS A 137 -28.72 16.01 -5.03
CA LYS A 137 -28.43 17.08 -4.06
C LYS A 137 -28.21 16.50 -2.66
N ARG A 138 -29.10 15.61 -2.21
CA ARG A 138 -28.99 14.92 -0.91
C ARG A 138 -27.69 14.10 -0.81
N ALA A 139 -27.32 13.39 -1.88
CA ALA A 139 -26.05 12.68 -1.95
C ALA A 139 -24.84 13.62 -1.85
N ARG A 140 -24.84 14.72 -2.60
CA ARG A 140 -23.75 15.70 -2.51
C ARG A 140 -23.65 16.32 -1.12
N SER A 141 -24.76 16.73 -0.51
CA SER A 141 -24.77 17.28 0.85
C SER A 141 -24.33 16.26 1.91
N ALA A 142 -24.58 14.97 1.68
CA ALA A 142 -24.09 13.92 2.56
C ALA A 142 -22.57 13.76 2.47
N MET A 143 -21.94 13.98 1.32
CA MET A 143 -20.48 13.94 1.16
C MET A 143 -19.83 15.20 1.76
N ALA A 144 -19.32 15.12 2.99
CA ALA A 144 -18.72 16.27 3.69
C ALA A 144 -17.41 16.78 3.06
N VAL A 145 -16.79 15.98 2.20
CA VAL A 145 -15.51 16.29 1.55
C VAL A 145 -15.76 17.00 0.21
N ASP A 146 -14.91 17.97 -0.11
CA ASP A 146 -14.78 18.53 -1.45
C ASP A 146 -13.30 18.75 -1.80
N GLY A 147 -12.95 18.52 -3.06
CA GLY A 147 -11.59 18.65 -3.54
C GLY A 147 -11.44 18.17 -4.99
N PRO A 148 -10.29 18.43 -5.63
CA PRO A 148 -10.00 17.95 -6.97
C PRO A 148 -10.16 16.43 -7.09
N LEU A 149 -10.83 15.98 -8.14
CA LEU A 149 -10.92 14.56 -8.49
C LEU A 149 -9.67 14.14 -9.29
N LEU A 150 -9.14 12.96 -8.97
CA LEU A 150 -7.99 12.35 -9.63
C LEU A 150 -8.36 11.00 -10.22
N GLY A 151 -8.23 10.86 -11.53
CA GLY A 151 -8.20 9.55 -12.19
C GLY A 151 -6.89 8.82 -11.94
N CYS A 152 -6.81 7.56 -12.41
CA CYS A 152 -5.55 6.83 -12.48
C CYS A 152 -4.87 7.12 -13.83
N ASP A 153 -4.13 8.23 -13.87
CA ASP A 153 -3.40 8.74 -15.03
C ASP A 153 -1.90 8.96 -14.70
N GLY A 154 -1.13 9.49 -15.65
CA GLY A 154 0.29 9.78 -15.46
C GLY A 154 0.62 10.85 -14.43
N ALA A 155 -0.33 11.71 -14.10
CA ALA A 155 -0.17 12.78 -13.12
C ALA A 155 -0.52 12.30 -11.70
N LEU A 156 -1.27 11.20 -11.55
CA LEU A 156 -1.70 10.65 -10.27
C LEU A 156 -0.55 10.51 -9.26
N PRO A 157 0.60 9.88 -9.56
CA PRO A 157 1.67 9.68 -8.56
C PRO A 157 2.12 11.00 -7.93
N GLN A 158 2.43 11.99 -8.77
CA GLN A 158 2.91 13.28 -8.31
C GLN A 158 1.84 14.07 -7.57
N ARG A 159 0.59 14.10 -8.09
CA ARG A 159 -0.50 14.86 -7.47
C ARG A 159 -0.89 14.28 -6.11
N LEU A 160 -0.99 12.96 -6.00
CA LEU A 160 -1.36 12.28 -4.76
C LEU A 160 -0.26 12.43 -3.69
N LEU A 161 0.99 12.10 -4.02
CA LEU A 161 2.08 12.18 -3.04
C LEU A 161 2.36 13.61 -2.62
N ARG A 162 2.32 14.58 -3.54
CA ARG A 162 2.44 16.00 -3.19
C ARG A 162 1.32 16.43 -2.25
N HIS A 163 0.10 15.96 -2.46
CA HIS A 163 -1.02 16.29 -1.57
C HIS A 163 -0.81 15.73 -0.16
N VAL A 164 -0.45 14.44 -0.03
CA VAL A 164 -0.19 13.82 1.28
C VAL A 164 1.00 14.50 1.97
N TRP A 165 2.09 14.76 1.24
CA TRP A 165 3.24 15.50 1.74
C TRP A 165 2.84 16.90 2.23
N GLN A 166 2.06 17.66 1.46
CA GLN A 166 1.59 19.00 1.86
C GLN A 166 0.79 18.96 3.17
N GLN A 167 -0.05 17.94 3.39
CA GLN A 167 -0.77 17.81 4.65
C GLN A 167 0.16 17.54 5.84
N VAL A 168 1.18 16.69 5.66
CA VAL A 168 2.19 16.43 6.68
C VAL A 168 3.01 17.69 6.96
N GLN A 169 3.43 18.41 5.93
CA GLN A 169 4.18 19.66 6.08
C GLN A 169 3.38 20.76 6.75
N GLN A 170 2.09 20.93 6.42
CA GLN A 170 1.24 21.92 7.10
C GLN A 170 1.17 21.67 8.61
N ARG A 171 1.17 20.41 9.05
CA ARG A 171 1.21 20.06 10.49
C ARG A 171 2.56 20.39 11.12
N LYS A 172 3.67 20.06 10.46
CA LYS A 172 5.03 20.41 10.91
C LYS A 172 5.22 21.92 11.00
N GLU A 173 4.85 22.64 9.95
CA GLU A 173 4.92 24.11 9.89
C GLU A 173 4.06 24.77 10.97
N ALA A 174 2.85 24.25 11.22
CA ALA A 174 1.99 24.77 12.29
C ALA A 174 2.60 24.55 13.67
N ALA A 175 3.12 23.35 13.95
CA ALA A 175 3.77 23.05 15.23
C ALA A 175 5.01 23.93 15.46
N LEU A 176 5.85 24.11 14.45
CA LEU A 176 7.01 24.99 14.52
C LEU A 176 6.60 26.45 14.69
N ARG A 177 5.61 26.93 13.92
CA ARG A 177 5.07 28.30 14.07
C ARG A 177 4.57 28.55 15.49
N ASP A 178 3.77 27.64 16.03
CA ASP A 178 3.21 27.78 17.38
C ASP A 178 4.31 27.82 18.45
N ARG A 179 5.37 27.01 18.29
CA ARG A 179 6.55 27.05 19.16
C ARG A 179 7.27 28.40 19.04
N LEU A 180 7.56 28.87 17.83
CA LEU A 180 8.25 30.14 17.62
C LEU A 180 7.46 31.32 18.17
N VAL A 181 6.15 31.42 17.90
CA VAL A 181 5.28 32.47 18.43
C VAL A 181 5.27 32.46 19.96
N ARG A 182 5.21 31.28 20.58
CA ARG A 182 5.29 31.14 22.04
C ARG A 182 6.63 31.64 22.58
N LEU A 183 7.75 31.23 21.99
CA LEU A 183 9.09 31.65 22.43
C LEU A 183 9.29 33.16 22.26
N ILE A 184 8.90 33.72 21.11
CA ILE A 184 8.97 35.17 20.84
C ILE A 184 8.17 35.94 21.88
N LYS A 185 6.95 35.49 22.19
CA LYS A 185 6.11 36.13 23.21
C LYS A 185 6.76 36.07 24.59
N GLN A 186 7.22 34.90 25.03
CA GLN A 186 7.81 34.72 26.36
C GLN A 186 9.11 35.52 26.52
N LEU A 187 9.99 35.53 25.52
CA LEU A 187 11.20 36.35 25.53
C LEU A 187 10.89 37.86 25.54
N SER A 188 9.88 38.28 24.78
CA SER A 188 9.41 39.67 24.76
C SER A 188 8.83 40.08 26.12
N ASP A 189 8.08 39.18 26.76
CA ASP A 189 7.52 39.38 28.10
C ASP A 189 8.63 39.53 29.15
N ILE A 190 9.75 38.80 29.03
CA ILE A 190 10.92 38.96 29.91
C ILE A 190 11.53 40.37 29.77
N LEU A 191 11.71 40.86 28.54
CA LEU A 191 12.21 42.22 28.31
C LEU A 191 11.22 43.30 28.77
N ARG A 192 9.92 43.08 28.57
CA ARG A 192 8.87 44.00 29.02
C ARG A 192 8.83 44.07 30.55
N ALA A 193 8.84 42.94 31.24
CA ALA A 193 8.87 42.89 32.70
C ALA A 193 10.10 43.63 33.24
N GLU A 194 11.28 43.41 32.66
CA GLU A 194 12.49 44.15 33.03
C GLU A 194 12.34 45.65 32.82
N PHE A 195 11.78 46.08 31.67
CA PHE A 195 11.54 47.49 31.39
C PHE A 195 10.57 48.13 32.40
N GLU A 196 9.43 47.49 32.68
CA GLU A 196 8.45 47.94 33.68
C GLU A 196 9.06 48.08 35.08
N HIS A 197 10.03 47.23 35.43
CA HIS A 197 10.74 47.28 36.70
C HIS A 197 11.93 48.25 36.72
N SER A 198 12.31 48.85 35.58
CA SER A 198 13.40 49.83 35.48
C SER A 198 12.96 51.24 35.87
N ASP A 199 13.92 52.13 36.16
CA ASP A 199 13.64 53.54 36.44
C ASP A 199 12.91 54.24 35.29
N ALA A 200 13.21 53.86 34.05
CA ALA A 200 12.55 54.38 32.85
C ALA A 200 11.08 53.91 32.73
N GLY A 201 10.78 52.66 33.10
CA GLY A 201 9.43 52.11 33.09
C GLY A 201 8.56 52.57 34.26
N ARG A 202 9.17 52.97 35.38
CA ARG A 202 8.47 53.52 36.56
C ARG A 202 8.10 55.00 36.44
N THR A 203 8.35 55.63 35.30
CA THR A 203 7.95 57.02 35.06
C THR A 203 6.42 57.15 34.99
N ALA A 204 5.87 58.26 35.48
CA ALA A 204 4.43 58.50 35.48
C ALA A 204 3.75 58.33 34.10
N PRO A 205 4.35 58.78 32.96
CA PRO A 205 3.78 58.54 31.63
C PRO A 205 3.68 57.05 31.26
N GLN A 206 4.67 56.24 31.64
CA GLN A 206 4.68 54.81 31.32
C GLN A 206 3.77 54.00 32.23
N LEU A 207 3.69 54.35 33.52
CA LEU A 207 2.70 53.78 34.43
C LEU A 207 1.28 54.07 33.94
N LYS A 208 1.01 55.29 33.44
CA LYS A 208 -0.27 55.64 32.82
C LYS A 208 -0.56 54.83 31.55
N ALA A 209 0.44 54.57 30.72
CA ALA A 209 0.29 53.74 29.52
C ALA A 209 0.05 52.25 29.83
N SER A 210 0.52 51.77 30.99
CA SER A 210 0.33 50.38 31.44
C SER A 210 -1.06 50.09 32.01
N VAL A 211 -1.81 51.13 32.40
CA VAL A 211 -3.18 51.00 32.96
C VAL A 211 -4.22 51.26 31.88
N SER A 212 -5.21 50.37 31.75
CA SER A 212 -6.28 50.54 30.76
C SER A 212 -7.03 51.87 30.95
N SER A 213 -7.42 52.52 29.85
CA SER A 213 -8.02 53.86 29.84
C SER A 213 -9.21 54.06 30.78
N GLY A 214 -9.97 53.01 31.09
CA GLY A 214 -11.12 53.07 31.99
C GLY A 214 -10.82 53.33 33.49
N TYR A 215 -9.58 53.17 33.94
CA TYR A 215 -9.18 53.38 35.34
C TYR A 215 -8.11 54.46 35.52
N ALA A 216 -7.74 55.16 34.44
CA ALA A 216 -6.63 56.13 34.46
C ALA A 216 -6.90 57.34 35.38
N GLU A 217 -8.16 57.67 35.66
CA GLU A 217 -8.52 58.79 36.54
C GLU A 217 -8.50 58.41 38.04
N LEU A 218 -8.38 57.12 38.37
CA LEU A 218 -8.37 56.64 39.76
C LEU A 218 -6.98 56.62 40.42
N PHE A 219 -5.91 56.84 39.65
CA PHE A 219 -4.52 56.73 40.11
C PHE A 219 -3.75 58.05 39.97
N ASP A 220 -3.02 58.43 41.03
CA ASP A 220 -1.98 59.47 40.97
C ASP A 220 -0.65 58.83 40.53
N PHE A 221 -0.40 58.84 39.21
CA PHE A 221 0.79 58.23 38.62
C PHE A 221 2.10 58.92 39.01
N ASP A 222 2.07 60.20 39.38
CA ASP A 222 3.24 60.94 39.87
C ASP A 222 3.59 60.54 41.31
N ALA A 223 2.59 60.29 42.16
CA ALA A 223 2.78 59.71 43.48
C ALA A 223 3.26 58.25 43.40
N MET A 224 2.70 57.44 42.51
CA MET A 224 3.12 56.04 42.30
C MET A 224 4.56 55.94 41.78
N SER A 225 4.93 56.75 40.78
CA SER A 225 6.30 56.85 40.26
C SER A 225 7.30 57.14 41.38
N ARG A 226 7.00 58.11 42.25
CA ARG A 226 7.81 58.43 43.43
C ARG A 226 7.90 57.26 44.42
N LEU A 227 6.80 56.60 44.75
CA LEU A 227 6.81 55.45 45.66
C LEU A 227 7.64 54.28 45.13
N LEU A 228 7.48 53.96 43.84
CA LEU A 228 8.20 52.86 43.21
C LEU A 228 9.68 53.15 43.01
N SER A 229 10.09 54.41 42.89
CA SER A 229 11.51 54.78 42.82
C SER A 229 12.22 54.73 44.19
N HIS A 230 11.48 54.63 45.30
CA HIS A 230 12.05 54.43 46.65
C HIS A 230 12.04 52.95 47.11
N ALA A 231 11.44 52.04 46.34
CA ALA A 231 11.44 50.60 46.64
C ALA A 231 12.84 49.99 46.39
N VAL A 232 13.22 48.99 47.21
CA VAL A 232 14.53 48.32 47.21
C VAL A 232 15.00 48.01 45.77
N PRO A 233 16.23 48.38 45.38
CA PRO A 233 16.75 48.07 44.05
C PRO A 233 16.78 46.56 43.86
N ARG A 234 16.02 46.05 42.89
CA ARG A 234 16.35 44.75 42.29
C ARG A 234 17.59 44.98 41.45
N GLU A 235 18.60 44.11 41.59
CA GLU A 235 19.72 44.11 40.66
C GLU A 235 19.17 44.00 39.23
N PRO A 236 19.49 44.97 38.36
CA PRO A 236 18.99 44.96 36.99
C PRO A 236 19.55 43.74 36.26
N MET A 237 18.80 43.26 35.27
CA MET A 237 19.25 42.16 34.42
C MET A 237 20.63 42.48 33.82
N PRO A 238 21.60 41.54 33.88
CA PRO A 238 22.90 41.72 33.26
C PRO A 238 22.74 42.09 31.78
N GLU A 239 23.50 43.08 31.31
CA GLU A 239 23.43 43.57 29.93
C GLU A 239 23.67 42.44 28.91
N ALA A 240 24.60 41.54 29.22
CA ALA A 240 24.87 40.34 28.43
C ALA A 240 23.64 39.44 28.24
N ARG A 241 22.78 39.29 29.27
CA ARG A 241 21.52 38.54 29.17
C ARG A 241 20.50 39.29 28.32
N ARG A 242 20.36 40.60 28.52
CA ARG A 242 19.45 41.44 27.74
C ARG A 242 19.77 41.40 26.24
N ASP A 243 21.05 41.51 25.90
CA ASP A 243 21.50 41.48 24.51
C ASP A 243 21.37 40.09 23.89
N ARG A 244 21.59 39.02 24.68
CA ARG A 244 21.29 37.66 24.25
C ARG A 244 19.82 37.51 23.89
N ILE A 245 18.90 37.92 24.76
CA ILE A 245 17.45 37.85 24.50
C ILE A 245 17.06 38.64 23.24
N ARG A 246 17.60 39.86 23.05
CA ARG A 246 17.35 40.65 21.84
C ARG A 246 17.84 39.95 20.56
N ARG A 247 19.04 39.34 20.60
CA ARG A 247 19.55 38.56 19.46
C ARG A 247 18.66 37.36 19.16
N LEU A 248 18.21 36.63 20.18
CA LEU A 248 17.29 35.50 20.01
C LEU A 248 15.99 35.93 19.34
N LEU A 249 15.37 37.02 19.82
CA LEU A 249 14.18 37.59 19.19
C LEU A 249 14.43 37.94 17.70
N GLY A 250 15.56 38.55 17.39
CA GLY A 250 15.96 38.85 16.00
C GLY A 250 16.03 37.62 15.11
N VAL A 251 16.63 36.52 15.58
CA VAL A 251 16.72 35.26 14.84
C VAL A 251 15.35 34.60 14.69
N LEU A 252 14.58 34.50 15.77
CA LEU A 252 13.27 33.83 15.77
C LEU A 252 12.25 34.57 14.89
N ASP A 253 12.31 35.89 14.80
CA ASP A 253 11.37 36.71 14.01
C ASP A 253 11.74 36.77 12.52
N SER A 254 13.04 36.84 12.20
CA SER A 254 13.54 36.96 10.81
C SER A 254 13.73 35.64 10.07
N GLN A 255 13.45 34.50 10.72
CA GLN A 255 13.65 33.18 10.11
C GLN A 255 12.75 32.97 8.86
N PRO A 256 13.28 32.38 7.77
CA PRO A 256 12.54 32.16 6.52
C PRO A 256 11.91 30.75 6.37
N PHE A 257 11.92 29.91 7.41
CA PHE A 257 11.47 28.51 7.35
C PHE A 257 9.95 28.36 7.43
N VAL A 258 9.29 29.17 8.26
CA VAL A 258 7.82 29.19 8.43
C VAL A 258 7.26 30.60 8.46
N ALA A 259 6.07 30.80 7.90
CA ALA A 259 5.37 32.08 7.99
C ALA A 259 4.83 32.32 9.41
N LEU A 260 5.20 33.45 10.03
CA LEU A 260 4.64 33.91 11.32
C LEU A 260 3.34 34.75 11.12
N PRO A 261 2.50 34.97 12.14
CA PRO A 261 1.23 35.70 12.01
C PRO A 261 1.37 37.14 11.48
N ASP A 262 2.42 37.86 11.88
CA ASP A 262 2.71 39.23 11.42
C ASP A 262 3.46 39.26 10.06
N ALA A 263 3.62 38.10 9.40
CA ALA A 263 4.36 37.96 8.15
C ALA A 263 3.73 38.70 6.95
N ALA A 264 2.52 39.26 7.07
CA ALA A 264 1.97 40.14 6.06
C ALA A 264 2.83 41.41 5.87
N ALA A 265 3.42 41.93 6.95
CA ALA A 265 4.39 43.02 6.91
C ALA A 265 5.76 42.56 6.37
N ALA A 266 6.20 41.34 6.73
CA ALA A 266 7.45 40.75 6.24
C ALA A 266 7.42 40.40 4.73
N LYS A 267 6.27 39.94 4.23
CA LYS A 267 6.03 39.69 2.80
C LYS A 267 6.03 40.99 1.98
N ALA A 268 5.53 42.09 2.55
CA ALA A 268 5.64 43.42 1.96
C ALA A 268 7.09 43.97 1.96
N ALA A 269 7.95 43.46 2.85
CA ALA A 269 9.37 43.79 2.95
C ALA A 269 10.30 42.86 2.15
N GLY A 270 9.76 41.90 1.37
CA GLY A 270 10.54 41.03 0.49
C GLY A 270 11.12 39.75 1.12
N ASN A 271 10.75 39.42 2.37
CA ASN A 271 11.15 38.15 2.99
C ASN A 271 10.21 37.03 2.55
N GLU A 272 10.67 36.20 1.60
CA GLU A 272 9.93 35.05 1.09
C GLU A 272 10.25 33.78 1.91
N VAL A 273 9.22 33.04 2.28
CA VAL A 273 9.36 31.74 2.98
C VAL A 273 9.92 30.72 2.00
N PHE A 274 10.82 29.85 2.48
CA PHE A 274 11.45 28.85 1.62
C PHE A 274 10.43 27.88 1.00
N GLY A 275 10.63 27.58 -0.29
CA GLY A 275 9.97 26.46 -0.96
C GLY A 275 10.70 25.14 -0.70
N TYR A 276 9.93 24.07 -0.54
CA TYR A 276 10.45 22.72 -0.23
C TYR A 276 10.13 21.68 -1.31
N LEU A 277 9.57 22.10 -2.44
CA LEU A 277 9.27 21.23 -3.59
C LEU A 277 10.31 21.45 -4.70
N PHE A 278 10.87 20.35 -5.19
CA PHE A 278 11.91 20.32 -6.22
C PHE A 278 11.59 19.27 -7.29
N ASP A 279 12.17 19.43 -8.46
CA ASP A 279 12.06 18.53 -9.61
C ASP A 279 13.35 17.74 -9.90
N SER A 280 14.40 17.96 -9.11
CA SER A 280 15.73 17.39 -9.27
C SER A 280 16.43 17.22 -7.92
N CYS A 281 17.24 16.16 -7.81
CA CYS A 281 18.05 15.89 -6.63
C CYS A 281 19.11 16.98 -6.43
N GLU A 282 19.69 17.48 -7.52
CA GLU A 282 20.67 18.56 -7.48
C GLU A 282 20.11 19.83 -6.83
N SER A 283 18.93 20.30 -7.27
CA SER A 283 18.31 21.51 -6.71
C SER A 283 17.90 21.34 -5.24
N GLY A 284 17.36 20.16 -4.88
CA GLY A 284 17.01 19.82 -3.50
C GLY A 284 18.23 19.83 -2.57
N LEU A 285 19.34 19.20 -2.98
CA LEU A 285 20.60 19.20 -2.23
C LEU A 285 21.24 20.59 -2.14
N ALA A 286 21.22 21.37 -3.22
CA ALA A 286 21.74 22.73 -3.21
C ALA A 286 20.95 23.62 -2.25
N ALA A 287 19.62 23.51 -2.27
CA ALA A 287 18.74 24.22 -1.35
C ALA A 287 18.98 23.80 0.10
N TRP A 288 19.16 22.50 0.39
CA TRP A 288 19.53 22.03 1.72
C TRP A 288 20.86 22.62 2.18
N LYS A 289 21.93 22.45 1.40
CA LYS A 289 23.28 22.94 1.72
C LYS A 289 23.32 24.45 1.95
N GLY A 290 22.59 25.22 1.14
CA GLY A 290 22.50 26.68 1.30
C GLY A 290 21.70 27.14 2.52
N ARG A 291 20.77 26.32 3.03
CA ARG A 291 19.91 26.65 4.17
C ARG A 291 20.44 26.14 5.51
N LEU A 292 21.35 25.17 5.49
CA LEU A 292 21.93 24.55 6.70
C LEU A 292 22.49 25.57 7.72
N PRO A 293 23.26 26.60 7.34
CA PRO A 293 23.77 27.57 8.33
C PRO A 293 22.65 28.30 9.07
N ARG A 294 21.58 28.69 8.36
CA ARG A 294 20.39 29.34 8.97
C ARG A 294 19.58 28.37 9.82
N LEU A 295 19.54 27.09 9.44
CA LEU A 295 18.86 26.05 10.18
C LEU A 295 19.56 25.81 11.53
N VAL A 296 20.89 25.68 11.51
CA VAL A 296 21.72 25.56 12.72
C VAL A 296 21.56 26.79 13.62
N GLU A 297 21.58 27.99 13.05
CA GLU A 297 21.37 29.23 13.80
C GLU A 297 19.99 29.26 14.48
N LEU A 298 18.94 28.88 13.77
CA LEU A 298 17.58 28.84 14.31
C LEU A 298 17.42 27.77 15.39
N SER A 299 17.92 26.55 15.16
CA SER A 299 17.88 25.45 16.14
C SER A 299 18.60 25.87 17.43
N ARG A 300 19.80 26.44 17.31
CA ARG A 300 20.55 27.00 18.44
C ARG A 300 19.76 28.07 19.18
N ALA A 301 19.10 28.97 18.45
CA ALA A 301 18.32 30.04 19.06
C ALA A 301 17.10 29.51 19.82
N ILE A 302 16.45 28.45 19.33
CA ILE A 302 15.34 27.78 20.02
C ILE A 302 15.83 27.19 21.36
N GLU A 303 16.92 26.43 21.36
CA GLU A 303 17.47 25.81 22.58
C GLU A 303 17.89 26.86 23.62
N ILE A 304 18.59 27.92 23.19
CA ILE A 304 18.97 29.02 24.09
C ILE A 304 17.72 29.75 24.62
N ALA A 305 16.72 29.99 23.77
CA ALA A 305 15.49 30.66 24.17
C ALA A 305 14.76 29.89 25.28
N GLU A 306 14.65 28.56 25.15
CA GLU A 306 14.02 27.72 26.16
C GLU A 306 14.77 27.77 27.49
N LEU A 307 16.11 27.70 27.47
CA LEU A 307 16.93 27.86 28.67
C LEU A 307 16.79 29.24 29.32
N GLU A 308 16.64 30.30 28.52
CA GLU A 308 16.42 31.67 29.02
C GLU A 308 15.06 31.86 29.67
N ILE A 309 14.02 31.32 29.04
CA ILE A 309 12.63 31.38 29.52
C ILE A 309 12.50 30.63 30.85
N ASP A 310 13.14 29.48 30.96
CA ASP A 310 13.15 28.69 32.21
C ASP A 310 14.08 29.27 33.28
N GLY A 311 14.88 30.30 32.95
CA GLY A 311 15.89 30.87 33.85
C GLY A 311 17.05 29.90 34.16
N ARG A 312 17.23 28.87 33.33
CA ARG A 312 18.26 27.82 33.49
C ARG A 312 19.56 28.13 32.75
N TYR A 313 19.60 29.19 31.93
CA TYR A 313 20.79 29.55 31.17
C TYR A 313 21.96 29.95 32.09
N ASN A 314 23.06 29.19 32.02
CA ASN A 314 24.30 29.48 32.73
C ASN A 314 25.43 29.77 31.73
N PRO A 315 25.91 31.03 31.63
CA PRO A 315 26.96 31.41 30.69
C PRO A 315 28.22 30.54 30.78
N ALA A 316 28.69 30.22 31.99
CA ALA A 316 29.92 29.44 32.19
C ALA A 316 29.82 27.99 31.68
N ARG A 317 28.60 27.45 31.55
CA ARG A 317 28.35 26.08 31.05
C ARG A 317 27.92 26.07 29.59
N HIS A 318 27.06 27.02 29.22
CA HIS A 318 26.34 26.97 27.94
C HIS A 318 27.04 27.76 26.83
N ASP A 319 27.81 28.80 27.13
CA ASP A 319 28.45 29.60 26.07
C ASP A 319 29.42 28.74 25.24
N ALA A 320 30.26 27.93 25.90
CA ALA A 320 31.18 27.01 25.23
C ALA A 320 30.46 25.89 24.46
N LEU A 321 29.31 25.41 24.98
CA LEU A 321 28.48 24.43 24.30
C LEU A 321 27.91 25.00 23.00
N PHE A 322 27.34 26.21 23.05
CA PHE A 322 26.66 26.82 21.91
C PHE A 322 27.60 27.47 20.87
N GLU A 323 28.87 27.70 21.23
CA GLU A 323 29.91 28.15 20.30
C GLU A 323 30.20 27.10 19.22
N SER A 324 30.15 25.81 19.57
CA SER A 324 30.37 24.69 18.64
C SER A 324 29.09 24.00 18.17
N TYR A 325 27.91 24.56 18.48
CA TYR A 325 26.63 23.95 18.15
C TYR A 325 26.45 23.83 16.64
N GLY A 326 26.07 22.62 16.20
CA GLY A 326 25.92 22.28 14.78
C GLY A 326 27.23 22.10 14.02
N ALA A 327 28.40 22.07 14.67
CA ALA A 327 29.69 21.85 14.00
C ALA A 327 29.74 20.52 13.21
N ASN A 328 29.00 19.51 13.68
CA ASN A 328 28.87 18.21 13.03
C ASN A 328 27.52 18.02 12.30
N GLY A 329 26.77 19.11 12.10
CA GLY A 329 25.36 19.04 11.69
C GLY A 329 24.40 18.96 12.88
N LEU A 330 23.11 18.82 12.58
CA LEU A 330 22.04 18.67 13.56
C LEU A 330 21.64 17.19 13.66
N GLU A 331 21.21 16.76 14.84
CA GLU A 331 20.73 15.40 15.05
C GLU A 331 19.38 15.18 14.32
N PRO A 332 19.04 13.94 13.91
CA PRO A 332 17.79 13.65 13.20
C PRO A 332 16.52 14.11 13.93
N GLU A 333 16.52 14.05 15.26
CA GLU A 333 15.41 14.51 16.10
C GLU A 333 15.23 16.03 16.08
N GLU A 334 16.32 16.79 15.95
CA GLU A 334 16.31 18.24 15.79
C GLU A 334 15.79 18.60 14.39
N LEU A 335 16.25 17.88 13.36
CA LEU A 335 15.85 18.07 11.97
C LEU A 335 14.35 17.80 11.74
N ASN A 336 13.79 16.79 12.40
CA ASN A 336 12.40 16.39 12.21
C ASN A 336 11.38 17.46 12.62
N GLN A 337 11.81 18.50 13.35
CA GLN A 337 10.99 19.63 13.79
C GLN A 337 10.79 20.67 12.68
N PHE A 338 11.59 20.61 11.62
CA PHE A 338 11.54 21.52 10.48
C PHE A 338 10.83 20.89 9.27
N PRO A 339 10.40 21.70 8.29
CA PRO A 339 9.76 21.18 7.08
C PRO A 339 10.70 20.28 6.27
N ASP A 340 10.16 19.18 5.75
CA ASP A 340 10.90 18.24 4.90
C ASP A 340 10.88 18.68 3.44
N TYR A 341 11.79 18.14 2.64
CA TYR A 341 11.90 18.43 1.21
C TYR A 341 11.19 17.34 0.42
N LEU A 342 10.53 17.69 -0.68
CA LEU A 342 9.99 16.75 -1.65
C LEU A 342 10.64 16.98 -3.01
N VAL A 343 11.29 15.94 -3.54
CA VAL A 343 11.84 15.93 -4.89
C VAL A 343 11.03 14.96 -5.74
N CYS A 344 10.48 15.45 -6.84
CA CYS A 344 9.72 14.65 -7.80
C CYS A 344 10.56 14.41 -9.05
N LEU A 345 10.98 13.17 -9.26
CA LEU A 345 11.83 12.74 -10.36
C LEU A 345 11.02 11.98 -11.40
N ASP A 346 11.36 12.21 -12.66
CA ASP A 346 10.87 11.43 -13.79
C ASP A 346 11.94 10.42 -14.21
N GLY A 347 11.61 9.13 -14.14
CA GLY A 347 12.51 8.04 -14.46
C GLY A 347 12.97 8.02 -15.92
N ASP A 348 12.16 8.54 -16.84
CA ASP A 348 12.49 8.62 -18.27
C ASP A 348 13.59 9.66 -18.56
N THR A 349 13.80 10.63 -17.67
CA THR A 349 14.76 11.74 -17.85
C THR A 349 15.93 11.68 -16.86
N LEU A 350 16.01 10.64 -16.03
CA LEU A 350 17.05 10.51 -15.00
C LEU A 350 18.42 10.21 -15.63
N GLY A 351 19.26 11.23 -15.75
CA GLY A 351 20.65 11.09 -16.16
C GLY A 351 21.56 10.54 -15.05
N ALA A 352 22.78 10.13 -15.42
CA ALA A 352 23.77 9.57 -14.48
C ALA A 352 24.10 10.52 -13.31
N THR A 353 24.15 11.83 -13.55
CA THR A 353 24.39 12.84 -12.51
C THR A 353 23.28 12.85 -11.47
N GLU A 354 22.02 12.90 -11.92
CA GLU A 354 20.86 12.88 -11.03
C GLU A 354 20.79 11.57 -10.23
N GLN A 355 21.12 10.44 -10.87
CA GLN A 355 21.21 9.15 -10.19
C GLN A 355 22.28 9.13 -9.09
N ALA A 356 23.44 9.76 -9.31
CA ALA A 356 24.48 9.89 -8.29
C ALA A 356 24.00 10.76 -7.11
N ARG A 357 23.30 11.86 -7.39
CA ARG A 357 22.70 12.72 -6.35
C ARG A 357 21.58 12.02 -5.59
N LEU A 358 20.78 11.20 -6.27
CA LEU A 358 19.77 10.35 -5.64
C LEU A 358 20.43 9.41 -4.63
N MET A 359 21.51 8.72 -5.01
CA MET A 359 22.26 7.86 -4.08
C MET A 359 22.91 8.65 -2.94
N GLU A 360 23.42 9.87 -3.18
CA GLU A 360 23.93 10.77 -2.13
C GLU A 360 22.85 11.10 -1.10
N ILE A 361 21.62 11.39 -1.55
CA ILE A 361 20.47 11.67 -0.66
C ILE A 361 20.10 10.40 0.11
N LEU A 362 19.97 9.26 -0.55
CA LEU A 362 19.55 8.01 0.10
C LEU A 362 20.58 7.48 1.10
N GLY A 363 21.87 7.71 0.87
CA GLY A 363 22.93 7.33 1.80
C GLY A 363 23.16 8.31 2.95
N SER A 364 22.26 9.29 3.13
CA SER A 364 22.36 10.34 4.13
C SER A 364 21.12 10.37 5.02
N ASP A 365 21.22 10.96 6.21
CA ASP A 365 20.08 11.11 7.13
C ASP A 365 19.22 12.36 6.83
N LEU A 366 19.27 12.85 5.59
CA LEU A 366 18.57 14.08 5.22
C LEU A 366 17.05 13.87 5.16
N PRO A 367 16.24 14.84 5.64
CA PRO A 367 14.79 14.77 5.59
C PRO A 367 14.26 15.11 4.18
N ILE A 368 14.68 14.32 3.19
CA ILE A 368 14.30 14.48 1.78
C ILE A 368 13.45 13.29 1.35
N LYS A 369 12.23 13.59 0.90
CA LYS A 369 11.29 12.63 0.31
C LYS A 369 11.49 12.65 -1.21
N LEU A 370 11.70 11.47 -1.78
CA LEU A 370 11.94 11.27 -3.21
C LEU A 370 10.73 10.54 -3.80
N LEU A 371 10.01 11.17 -4.71
CA LEU A 371 9.11 10.46 -5.62
C LEU A 371 9.88 10.14 -6.90
N TYR A 372 9.97 8.88 -7.25
CA TYR A 372 10.54 8.39 -8.50
C TYR A 372 9.43 7.76 -9.36
N ARG A 373 8.93 8.53 -10.34
CA ARG A 373 7.90 8.07 -11.27
C ARG A 373 8.52 7.29 -12.42
N ILE A 374 7.93 6.15 -12.76
CA ILE A 374 8.33 5.31 -13.88
C ILE A 374 7.13 5.19 -14.82
N ASP A 375 7.31 5.56 -16.08
CA ASP A 375 6.23 5.46 -17.08
C ASP A 375 6.34 4.22 -17.96
N ASP A 376 7.55 3.67 -18.14
CA ASP A 376 7.82 2.47 -18.93
C ASP A 376 8.68 1.45 -18.14
N LEU A 377 8.18 0.22 -17.99
CA LEU A 377 8.90 -0.86 -17.30
C LEU A 377 9.77 -1.68 -18.25
N ILE A 378 9.47 -1.66 -19.54
CA ILE A 378 9.98 -2.62 -20.50
C ILE A 378 10.92 -1.92 -21.48
N GLU A 379 12.17 -2.37 -21.57
CA GLU A 379 13.10 -1.87 -22.58
C GLU A 379 12.63 -2.29 -23.98
N ALA A 380 12.65 -1.36 -24.94
CA ALA A 380 12.62 -1.76 -26.35
C ALA A 380 13.89 -2.59 -26.66
N PRO A 381 13.78 -3.72 -27.37
CA PRO A 381 14.95 -4.50 -27.76
C PRO A 381 15.88 -3.63 -28.61
N GLN A 382 17.14 -3.53 -28.19
CA GLN A 382 18.15 -2.65 -28.78
C GLN A 382 18.27 -2.87 -30.29
N GLY A 383 18.01 -1.81 -31.07
CA GLY A 383 18.10 -1.80 -32.53
C GLY A 383 18.58 -0.48 -33.13
N ALA A 384 19.06 0.48 -32.32
CA ALA A 384 19.61 1.75 -32.82
C ALA A 384 20.95 2.03 -32.13
N GLN A 385 22.02 2.09 -32.92
CA GLN A 385 23.35 2.51 -32.49
C GLN A 385 23.25 3.89 -31.84
N GLY A 386 23.71 4.02 -30.57
CA GLY A 386 23.86 5.31 -29.90
C GLY A 386 23.21 5.46 -28.51
N ALA A 387 22.79 4.39 -27.83
CA ALA A 387 22.23 4.51 -26.48
C ALA A 387 23.33 4.54 -25.41
N GLN A 388 23.32 5.62 -24.64
CA GLN A 388 24.09 5.85 -23.41
C GLN A 388 23.92 4.67 -22.44
N SER A 389 24.95 4.38 -21.62
CA SER A 389 24.94 3.29 -20.62
C SER A 389 23.59 3.24 -19.88
N PRO A 390 22.96 2.06 -19.72
CA PRO A 390 21.69 1.97 -19.00
C PRO A 390 21.96 2.35 -17.55
N GLY A 391 21.40 3.47 -17.09
CA GLY A 391 21.43 3.87 -15.68
C GLY A 391 20.77 2.81 -14.79
N LEU A 392 20.94 2.93 -13.46
CA LEU A 392 20.24 2.06 -12.50
C LEU A 392 18.73 2.23 -12.72
N ARG A 393 18.03 1.12 -12.95
CA ARG A 393 16.58 1.12 -13.16
C ARG A 393 15.85 1.44 -11.86
N GLY A 394 14.65 2.01 -11.93
CA GLY A 394 13.81 2.28 -10.75
C GLY A 394 13.66 1.11 -9.77
N ARG A 395 13.46 -0.10 -10.30
CA ARG A 395 13.43 -1.34 -9.50
C ARG A 395 14.72 -1.59 -8.74
N GLN A 396 15.88 -1.40 -9.39
CA GLN A 396 17.19 -1.60 -8.76
C GLN A 396 17.44 -0.55 -7.68
N ILE A 397 17.01 0.69 -7.91
CA ILE A 397 17.10 1.78 -6.92
C ILE A 397 16.32 1.42 -5.66
N ALA A 398 15.07 0.94 -5.77
CA ALA A 398 14.27 0.55 -4.62
C ALA A 398 14.93 -0.60 -3.82
N HIS A 399 15.44 -1.63 -4.50
CA HIS A 399 16.12 -2.75 -3.85
C HIS A 399 17.41 -2.32 -3.15
N MET A 400 18.21 -1.45 -3.78
CA MET A 400 19.42 -0.89 -3.17
C MET A 400 19.11 -0.02 -1.96
N ALA A 401 18.04 0.78 -2.04
CA ALA A 401 17.60 1.65 -0.96
C ALA A 401 17.23 0.85 0.31
N MET A 402 16.58 -0.32 0.15
CA MET A 402 16.32 -1.21 1.29
C MET A 402 17.62 -1.67 1.96
N GLY A 403 18.67 -1.95 1.19
CA GLY A 403 19.97 -2.37 1.71
C GLY A 403 20.69 -1.31 2.55
N LEU A 404 20.29 -0.04 2.47
CA LEU A 404 20.82 1.03 3.30
C LEU A 404 20.25 1.00 4.73
N ASN A 405 19.18 0.23 4.97
CA ASN A 405 18.51 -0.01 6.25
C ASN A 405 17.87 1.20 6.95
N HIS A 406 18.21 2.44 6.60
CA HIS A 406 17.71 3.67 7.22
C HIS A 406 16.81 4.51 6.27
N VAL A 407 16.49 3.98 5.09
CA VAL A 407 15.62 4.63 4.10
C VAL A 407 14.23 4.01 4.15
N PHE A 408 13.18 4.81 4.26
CA PHE A 408 11.82 4.32 4.03
C PHE A 408 11.61 4.07 2.54
N VAL A 409 11.14 2.89 2.13
CA VAL A 409 10.90 2.56 0.73
C VAL A 409 9.46 2.11 0.53
N LEU A 410 8.76 2.75 -0.41
CA LEU A 410 7.50 2.27 -0.95
C LEU A 410 7.67 2.06 -2.45
N HIS A 411 7.44 0.85 -2.91
CA HIS A 411 7.43 0.49 -4.32
C HIS A 411 6.03 -0.01 -4.65
N ALA A 412 5.27 0.69 -5.50
CA ALA A 412 3.90 0.30 -5.82
C ALA A 412 3.43 0.86 -7.17
N PRO A 413 2.61 0.14 -7.93
CA PRO A 413 1.99 0.70 -9.11
C PRO A 413 0.92 1.74 -8.75
N ALA A 414 0.65 2.67 -9.66
CA ALA A 414 -0.32 3.74 -9.48
C ALA A 414 -1.73 3.24 -9.11
N SER A 415 -2.12 2.09 -9.68
CA SER A 415 -3.39 1.41 -9.37
C SER A 415 -3.53 0.99 -7.91
N ASN A 416 -2.42 0.80 -7.18
CA ASN A 416 -2.42 0.33 -5.79
C ASN A 416 -2.23 1.46 -4.76
N LEU A 417 -1.92 2.69 -5.19
CA LEU A 417 -1.62 3.79 -4.26
C LEU A 417 -2.75 4.11 -3.27
N VAL A 418 -4.01 3.87 -3.67
CA VAL A 418 -5.18 4.04 -2.80
C VAL A 418 -5.07 3.15 -1.56
N ARG A 419 -4.62 1.90 -1.75
CA ARG A 419 -4.45 0.92 -0.67
C ARG A 419 -3.21 1.20 0.17
N CYS A 420 -2.24 1.91 -0.40
CA CYS A 420 -1.03 2.35 0.30
C CYS A 420 -1.20 3.69 1.04
N GLY A 421 -2.39 4.27 1.14
CA GLY A 421 -2.59 5.63 1.66
C GLY A 421 -1.96 5.90 3.03
N GLU A 422 -2.12 4.98 3.99
CA GLU A 422 -1.49 5.07 5.31
C GLU A 422 0.03 4.95 5.22
N ARG A 423 0.53 3.96 4.46
CA ARG A 423 1.98 3.75 4.24
C ARG A 423 2.65 4.94 3.57
N ILE A 424 1.95 5.62 2.64
CA ILE A 424 2.43 6.87 2.05
C ILE A 424 2.57 7.93 3.14
N ALA A 425 1.55 8.08 3.98
CA ALA A 425 1.59 9.06 5.07
C ALA A 425 2.70 8.75 6.10
N ASP A 426 2.97 7.48 6.39
CA ASP A 426 4.07 7.05 7.26
C ASP A 426 5.42 7.42 6.66
N GLY A 427 5.66 7.12 5.38
CA GLY A 427 6.88 7.51 4.69
C GLY A 427 7.09 9.03 4.62
N MET A 428 5.99 9.80 4.52
CA MET A 428 6.05 11.27 4.57
C MET A 428 6.39 11.79 5.97
N ARG A 429 6.05 11.06 7.05
CA ARG A 429 6.36 11.42 8.45
C ARG A 429 7.70 10.88 8.93
N PHE A 430 8.26 9.88 8.26
CA PHE A 430 9.56 9.30 8.59
C PHE A 430 10.62 10.41 8.73
N ALA A 431 11.50 10.34 9.72
CA ALA A 431 12.43 11.43 9.99
C ALA A 431 13.58 11.54 8.95
N GLY A 432 13.94 10.44 8.30
CA GLY A 432 15.05 10.38 7.35
C GLY A 432 14.62 10.41 5.87
N PRO A 433 15.47 9.92 4.95
CA PRO A 433 15.14 9.83 3.54
C PRO A 433 14.00 8.83 3.30
N ALA A 434 13.10 9.17 2.39
CA ALA A 434 12.04 8.27 1.93
C ALA A 434 12.01 8.19 0.42
N LEU A 435 11.89 6.99 -0.13
CA LEU A 435 11.82 6.71 -1.56
C LEU A 435 10.46 6.11 -1.92
N PHE A 436 9.73 6.79 -2.80
CA PHE A 436 8.49 6.33 -3.37
C PHE A 436 8.72 6.00 -4.86
N CYS A 437 8.89 4.73 -5.19
CA CYS A 437 8.99 4.26 -6.57
C CYS A 437 7.62 3.89 -7.09
N VAL A 438 7.10 4.64 -8.07
CA VAL A 438 5.74 4.46 -8.57
C VAL A 438 5.71 4.26 -10.07
N PHE A 439 5.16 3.13 -10.51
CA PHE A 439 4.86 2.89 -11.93
C PHE A 439 3.49 3.48 -12.31
N SER A 440 3.45 4.41 -13.26
CA SER A 440 2.24 5.15 -13.62
C SER A 440 1.26 4.36 -14.51
N GLY A 441 1.76 3.37 -15.28
CA GLY A 441 0.96 2.62 -16.25
C GLY A 441 0.65 3.37 -17.55
N VAL A 442 1.18 4.58 -17.75
CA VAL A 442 0.92 5.39 -18.95
C VAL A 442 1.49 4.75 -20.21
N ARG A 443 2.62 4.04 -20.11
CA ARG A 443 3.20 3.24 -21.19
C ARG A 443 3.25 1.76 -20.79
N GLY A 444 3.34 0.88 -21.79
CA GLY A 444 3.45 -0.58 -21.58
C GLY A 444 2.15 -1.38 -21.76
N GLY A 445 1.09 -0.77 -22.31
CA GLY A 445 -0.14 -1.48 -22.70
C GLY A 445 -0.45 -1.30 -24.20
N PRO A 446 -1.33 -2.12 -24.79
CA PRO A 446 -1.87 -1.90 -26.13
C PRO A 446 -2.45 -0.49 -26.21
N SER A 447 -2.33 0.14 -27.38
CA SER A 447 -2.78 1.52 -27.59
C SER A 447 -4.18 1.75 -27.00
N GLY A 448 -4.41 2.84 -26.29
CA GLY A 448 -5.74 3.15 -25.71
C GLY A 448 -6.17 2.29 -24.51
N GLN A 449 -5.32 1.42 -23.96
CA GLN A 449 -5.58 0.83 -22.64
C GLN A 449 -5.47 1.91 -21.54
N ALA A 450 -6.42 1.89 -20.60
CA ALA A 450 -6.40 2.82 -19.47
C ALA A 450 -5.17 2.56 -18.57
N PRO A 451 -4.45 3.61 -18.10
CA PRO A 451 -3.24 3.45 -17.30
C PRO A 451 -3.43 2.59 -16.03
N TYR A 452 -4.62 2.65 -15.44
CA TYR A 452 -5.01 1.77 -14.32
C TYR A 452 -4.79 0.29 -14.62
N LEU A 453 -5.23 -0.20 -15.78
CA LEU A 453 -5.13 -1.63 -16.12
C LEU A 453 -3.70 -2.03 -16.39
N THR A 454 -2.92 -1.20 -17.06
CA THR A 454 -1.49 -1.44 -17.26
C THR A 454 -0.75 -1.51 -15.92
N ALA A 455 -1.03 -0.58 -15.01
CA ALA A 455 -0.44 -0.55 -13.68
C ALA A 455 -0.86 -1.76 -12.82
N ALA A 456 -2.13 -2.17 -12.86
CA ALA A 456 -2.61 -3.38 -12.18
C ALA A 456 -2.00 -4.66 -12.75
N ALA A 457 -1.94 -4.78 -14.08
CA ALA A 457 -1.31 -5.91 -14.76
C ALA A 457 0.18 -6.01 -14.44
N ALA A 458 0.90 -4.89 -14.31
CA ALA A 458 2.30 -4.89 -13.89
C ALA A 458 2.47 -5.45 -12.46
N MET A 459 1.51 -5.21 -11.57
CA MET A 459 1.52 -5.76 -10.21
C MET A 459 1.31 -7.28 -10.21
N GLU A 460 0.26 -7.73 -10.88
CA GLU A 460 -0.15 -9.13 -10.93
C GLU A 460 0.92 -10.00 -11.61
N SER A 461 1.51 -9.49 -12.69
CA SER A 461 2.61 -10.15 -13.40
C SER A 461 3.97 -10.07 -12.71
N ARG A 462 4.03 -9.52 -11.48
CA ARG A 462 5.23 -9.16 -10.71
C ARG A 462 6.31 -8.38 -11.51
N ALA A 463 5.93 -7.73 -12.60
CA ALA A 463 6.77 -6.76 -13.29
C ALA A 463 7.03 -5.51 -12.42
N PHE A 464 6.08 -5.20 -11.54
CA PHE A 464 6.20 -4.11 -10.57
C PHE A 464 5.41 -4.44 -9.29
N PRO A 465 5.91 -5.36 -8.44
CA PRO A 465 5.21 -5.80 -7.25
C PRO A 465 5.13 -4.66 -6.21
N ALA A 466 4.10 -4.68 -5.36
CA ALA A 466 3.94 -3.70 -4.30
C ALA A 466 4.69 -4.14 -3.03
N PHE A 467 5.59 -3.33 -2.48
CA PHE A 467 6.22 -3.61 -1.19
C PHE A 467 6.52 -2.33 -0.41
N VAL A 468 6.64 -2.49 0.90
CA VAL A 468 7.03 -1.42 1.82
C VAL A 468 8.17 -1.91 2.70
N TYR A 469 9.19 -1.07 2.85
CA TYR A 469 10.24 -1.21 3.85
C TYR A 469 10.22 0.04 4.74
N ASP A 470 9.88 -0.14 6.01
CA ASP A 470 9.84 0.89 7.04
C ASP A 470 10.92 0.61 8.10
N PRO A 471 12.05 1.35 8.10
CA PRO A 471 13.08 1.22 9.13
C PRO A 471 12.57 1.38 10.57
N ALA A 472 11.50 2.15 10.76
CA ALA A 472 10.91 2.42 12.06
C ALA A 472 9.84 1.39 12.47
N GLY A 473 9.53 0.42 11.61
CA GLY A 473 8.47 -0.57 11.81
C GLY A 473 8.72 -1.57 12.95
N GLY A 474 9.98 -1.68 13.42
CA GLY A 474 10.34 -2.52 14.56
C GLY A 474 11.83 -2.88 14.59
N PRO A 475 12.25 -3.80 15.48
CA PRO A 475 13.66 -4.17 15.64
C PRO A 475 14.15 -5.20 14.62
N ASP A 476 13.24 -5.93 13.96
CA ASP A 476 13.55 -7.05 13.08
C ASP A 476 13.08 -6.82 11.63
N TRP A 477 13.49 -7.70 10.73
CA TRP A 477 13.13 -7.57 9.32
C TRP A 477 11.63 -7.79 9.06
N ALA A 478 11.00 -8.72 9.79
CA ALA A 478 9.60 -9.08 9.61
C ALA A 478 8.64 -7.93 9.95
N SER A 479 9.01 -7.09 10.91
CA SER A 479 8.28 -5.88 11.29
C SER A 479 8.52 -4.70 10.34
N ARG A 480 9.69 -4.67 9.66
CA ARG A 480 10.09 -3.59 8.74
C ARG A 480 9.63 -3.79 7.31
N PHE A 481 9.53 -5.03 6.81
CA PHE A 481 9.26 -5.32 5.41
C PHE A 481 7.91 -6.01 5.18
N SER A 482 7.15 -5.57 4.17
CA SER A 482 5.81 -6.12 3.88
C SER A 482 5.52 -6.24 2.38
N LEU A 483 4.94 -7.39 2.00
CA LEU A 483 4.42 -7.71 0.67
C LEU A 483 2.88 -7.71 0.58
N ALA A 484 2.18 -7.30 1.65
CA ALA A 484 0.73 -7.44 1.77
C ALA A 484 -0.08 -6.71 0.68
N GLY A 485 0.55 -5.80 -0.07
CA GLY A 485 -0.08 -5.08 -1.18
C GLY A 485 -0.29 -5.91 -2.46
N ASN A 486 0.19 -7.16 -2.53
CA ASN A 486 0.09 -8.01 -3.71
C ASN A 486 -0.99 -9.08 -3.58
N PRO A 487 -1.69 -9.46 -4.66
CA PRO A 487 -2.59 -10.61 -4.67
C PRO A 487 -1.81 -11.92 -4.63
N GLN A 488 -2.32 -12.89 -3.85
CA GLN A 488 -1.77 -14.25 -3.68
C GLN A 488 -0.23 -14.22 -3.55
N PRO A 489 0.31 -13.53 -2.53
CA PRO A 489 1.75 -13.25 -2.44
C PRO A 489 2.61 -14.51 -2.22
N GLU A 490 2.01 -15.63 -1.82
CA GLU A 490 2.63 -16.95 -1.69
C GLU A 490 2.89 -17.66 -3.02
N LEU A 491 2.18 -17.27 -4.09
CA LEU A 491 2.33 -17.84 -5.42
C LEU A 491 3.30 -17.05 -6.29
N ASP A 492 3.95 -17.73 -7.24
CA ASP A 492 4.75 -17.10 -8.30
C ASP A 492 3.92 -16.03 -9.03
N TRP A 493 2.74 -16.43 -9.49
CA TRP A 493 1.79 -15.61 -10.22
C TRP A 493 0.39 -15.81 -9.63
N PRO A 494 -0.44 -14.76 -9.55
CA PRO A 494 -1.81 -14.91 -9.10
C PRO A 494 -2.62 -15.71 -10.14
N ILE A 495 -3.44 -16.62 -9.62
CA ILE A 495 -4.31 -17.49 -10.43
C ILE A 495 -5.73 -16.94 -10.37
N HIS A 496 -6.38 -16.87 -11.52
CA HIS A 496 -7.74 -16.39 -11.67
C HIS A 496 -8.57 -17.37 -12.49
N ARG A 497 -9.80 -17.63 -12.01
CA ARG A 497 -10.79 -18.37 -12.77
C ARG A 497 -11.26 -17.54 -13.97
N PHE A 498 -11.17 -18.13 -15.15
CA PHE A 498 -11.57 -17.55 -16.43
C PHE A 498 -12.67 -18.39 -17.07
N GLU A 499 -13.76 -17.75 -17.46
CA GLU A 499 -14.89 -18.41 -18.13
C GLU A 499 -15.04 -17.87 -19.55
N PHE A 500 -15.19 -18.78 -20.52
CA PHE A 500 -15.42 -18.42 -21.91
C PHE A 500 -16.37 -19.40 -22.60
N GLU A 501 -16.86 -18.99 -23.77
CA GLU A 501 -17.69 -19.82 -24.64
C GLU A 501 -16.83 -20.46 -25.74
N ASP A 502 -16.87 -21.79 -25.84
CA ASP A 502 -16.12 -22.51 -26.86
C ASP A 502 -16.81 -22.50 -28.24
N ALA A 503 -16.16 -23.11 -29.25
CA ALA A 503 -16.72 -23.21 -30.59
C ALA A 503 -18.02 -24.04 -30.70
N LYS A 504 -18.39 -24.77 -29.65
CA LYS A 504 -19.62 -25.56 -29.53
C LYS A 504 -20.69 -24.85 -28.70
N HIS A 505 -20.49 -23.57 -28.36
CA HIS A 505 -21.38 -22.78 -27.50
C HIS A 505 -21.50 -23.34 -26.07
N GLN A 506 -20.46 -24.03 -25.59
CA GLN A 506 -20.38 -24.54 -24.22
C GLN A 506 -19.61 -23.55 -23.36
N ARG A 507 -20.08 -23.38 -22.12
CA ARG A 507 -19.32 -22.64 -21.11
C ARG A 507 -18.16 -23.50 -20.63
N VAL A 508 -16.94 -23.00 -20.81
CA VAL A 508 -15.71 -23.60 -20.30
C VAL A 508 -15.17 -22.69 -19.20
N SER A 509 -14.69 -23.31 -18.12
CA SER A 509 -13.99 -22.63 -17.03
C SER A 509 -12.57 -23.18 -16.97
N GLU A 510 -11.58 -22.30 -16.98
CA GLU A 510 -10.16 -22.65 -16.82
C GLU A 510 -9.51 -21.71 -15.80
N ASP A 511 -8.52 -22.21 -15.06
CA ASP A 511 -7.71 -21.38 -14.16
C ASP A 511 -6.48 -20.88 -14.91
N LEU A 512 -6.30 -19.55 -14.92
CA LEU A 512 -5.21 -18.88 -15.62
C LEU A 512 -4.32 -18.14 -14.63
N ALA A 513 -3.02 -18.43 -14.68
CA ALA A 513 -2.00 -17.63 -14.02
C ALA A 513 -1.70 -16.35 -14.83
N PHE A 514 -1.67 -15.18 -14.19
CA PHE A 514 -1.27 -13.94 -14.86
C PHE A 514 0.24 -13.73 -14.71
N SER A 515 1.02 -14.19 -15.70
CA SER A 515 2.48 -14.17 -15.66
C SER A 515 3.08 -12.89 -16.25
N PHE A 516 4.41 -12.73 -16.12
CA PHE A 516 5.16 -11.69 -16.85
C PHE A 516 4.92 -11.73 -18.37
N VAL A 517 4.71 -12.91 -18.93
CA VAL A 517 4.48 -13.07 -20.38
C VAL A 517 3.15 -12.48 -20.79
N ASP A 518 2.09 -12.63 -19.99
CA ASP A 518 0.77 -12.04 -20.25
C ASP A 518 0.86 -10.50 -20.30
N PHE A 519 1.58 -9.91 -19.34
CA PHE A 519 1.80 -8.46 -19.29
C PHE A 519 2.54 -7.96 -20.55
N VAL A 520 3.67 -8.59 -20.90
CA VAL A 520 4.48 -8.17 -22.05
C VAL A 520 3.81 -8.50 -23.38
N ALA A 521 3.00 -9.56 -23.46
CA ALA A 521 2.30 -9.94 -24.68
C ALA A 521 1.27 -8.89 -25.13
N ALA A 522 0.83 -8.02 -24.22
CA ALA A 522 -0.02 -6.89 -24.52
C ALA A 522 0.75 -5.72 -25.20
N ASP A 523 2.08 -5.66 -25.04
CA ASP A 523 2.92 -4.60 -25.60
C ASP A 523 3.32 -4.91 -27.06
N PRO A 524 2.96 -4.05 -28.03
CA PRO A 524 3.24 -4.29 -29.45
C PRO A 524 4.74 -4.39 -29.77
N ARG A 525 5.64 -3.86 -28.94
CA ARG A 525 7.10 -3.99 -29.11
C ARG A 525 7.56 -5.46 -29.07
N PHE A 526 6.77 -6.33 -28.44
CA PHE A 526 7.09 -7.75 -28.27
C PHE A 526 6.37 -8.67 -29.25
N ALA A 527 5.63 -8.13 -30.21
CA ALA A 527 4.89 -8.91 -31.21
C ALA A 527 5.77 -9.84 -32.08
N SER A 528 7.09 -9.62 -32.13
CA SER A 528 8.04 -10.52 -32.81
C SER A 528 8.32 -11.81 -32.03
N HIS A 529 8.14 -11.80 -30.70
CA HIS A 529 8.31 -12.93 -29.79
C HIS A 529 7.04 -13.79 -29.66
N LEU A 530 5.98 -13.44 -30.40
CA LEU A 530 4.65 -14.02 -30.29
C LEU A 530 4.16 -14.52 -31.66
N ALA A 531 3.43 -15.63 -31.63
CA ALA A 531 2.69 -16.14 -32.78
C ALA A 531 1.33 -16.69 -32.35
N ILE A 532 0.29 -16.42 -33.14
CA ILE A 532 -1.04 -16.97 -32.90
C ILE A 532 -1.07 -18.39 -33.45
N LEU A 533 -1.62 -19.32 -32.66
CA LEU A 533 -1.87 -20.68 -33.10
C LEU A 533 -3.29 -20.78 -33.70
N PRO A 534 -3.43 -21.08 -35.01
CA PRO A 534 -4.74 -21.21 -35.63
C PRO A 534 -5.40 -22.55 -35.26
N GLY A 535 -6.68 -22.50 -34.86
CA GLY A 535 -7.50 -23.69 -34.57
C GLY A 535 -7.47 -24.12 -33.10
N ALA A 536 -8.21 -25.20 -32.79
CA ALA A 536 -8.18 -25.81 -31.46
C ALA A 536 -6.84 -26.55 -31.28
N PRO A 537 -6.05 -26.23 -30.24
CA PRO A 537 -4.78 -26.89 -30.01
C PRO A 537 -4.96 -28.38 -29.70
N ALA A 538 -3.95 -29.20 -30.01
CA ALA A 538 -3.80 -30.50 -29.41
C ALA A 538 -3.10 -30.33 -28.06
N ASP A 539 -3.75 -30.72 -26.96
CA ASP A 539 -3.28 -30.48 -25.59
C ASP A 539 -1.93 -31.15 -25.26
N GLU A 540 -1.51 -32.16 -26.03
CA GLU A 540 -0.28 -32.90 -25.76
C GLU A 540 1.00 -32.06 -26.01
N ASP A 541 0.94 -31.10 -26.96
CA ASP A 541 2.10 -30.32 -27.44
C ASP A 541 2.31 -29.00 -26.70
N LEU A 542 1.34 -28.58 -25.90
CA LEU A 542 1.31 -27.26 -25.27
C LEU A 542 1.36 -27.37 -23.76
N ALA A 543 1.90 -26.34 -23.13
CA ALA A 543 1.80 -26.14 -21.70
C ALA A 543 1.71 -24.65 -21.38
N ALA A 544 0.94 -24.31 -20.35
CA ALA A 544 0.85 -22.94 -19.87
C ALA A 544 2.23 -22.44 -19.41
N VAL A 545 2.46 -21.13 -19.56
CA VAL A 545 3.77 -20.50 -19.27
C VAL A 545 4.23 -20.79 -17.84
N ASP A 546 3.35 -20.62 -16.86
CA ASP A 546 3.61 -20.86 -15.44
C ASP A 546 4.09 -22.30 -15.17
N ALA A 547 3.42 -23.30 -15.74
CA ALA A 547 3.78 -24.70 -15.59
C ALA A 547 5.17 -25.02 -16.18
N LEU A 548 5.54 -24.39 -17.30
CA LEU A 548 6.85 -24.57 -17.93
C LEU A 548 7.97 -23.80 -17.22
N LEU A 549 7.66 -22.69 -16.55
CA LEU A 549 8.65 -21.95 -15.78
C LEU A 549 9.15 -22.75 -14.56
N LEU A 550 8.32 -23.61 -13.96
CA LEU A 550 8.68 -24.46 -12.82
C LEU A 550 9.70 -25.56 -13.15
N ARG A 551 9.85 -25.93 -14.43
CA ARG A 551 10.71 -27.04 -14.84
C ARG A 551 12.07 -26.53 -15.31
N GLU A 552 13.15 -27.13 -14.81
CA GLU A 552 14.46 -26.97 -15.44
C GLU A 552 14.44 -27.60 -16.83
N ARG A 553 14.75 -26.81 -17.85
CA ARG A 553 14.82 -27.31 -19.21
C ARG A 553 16.05 -28.19 -19.39
N ARG A 554 15.85 -29.48 -19.67
CA ARG A 554 16.89 -30.43 -20.07
C ARG A 554 16.59 -30.95 -21.48
N GLY A 555 17.45 -30.62 -22.45
CA GLY A 555 17.30 -31.09 -23.83
C GLY A 555 16.35 -30.27 -24.72
N LEU A 556 15.85 -30.93 -25.77
CA LEU A 556 14.87 -30.35 -26.70
C LEU A 556 13.50 -30.25 -26.02
N PRO A 557 12.74 -29.16 -26.26
CA PRO A 557 11.46 -28.98 -25.61
C PRO A 557 10.42 -29.88 -26.27
N GLU A 558 9.75 -30.70 -25.47
CA GLU A 558 8.62 -31.52 -25.90
C GLU A 558 7.32 -30.71 -25.98
N LYS A 559 7.23 -29.62 -25.19
CA LYS A 559 6.06 -28.75 -25.12
C LYS A 559 6.42 -27.30 -25.38
N VAL A 560 5.49 -26.58 -26.02
CA VAL A 560 5.63 -25.16 -26.34
C VAL A 560 4.80 -24.31 -25.38
N PRO A 561 5.36 -23.23 -24.81
CA PRO A 561 4.63 -22.33 -23.93
C PRO A 561 3.55 -21.54 -24.67
N PHE A 562 2.39 -21.39 -24.03
CA PHE A 562 1.32 -20.54 -24.53
C PHE A 562 0.70 -19.65 -23.45
N VAL A 563 0.11 -18.55 -23.91
CA VAL A 563 -0.78 -17.66 -23.14
C VAL A 563 -2.11 -17.49 -23.86
N ARG A 564 -3.15 -17.16 -23.10
CA ARG A 564 -4.50 -16.90 -23.61
C ARG A 564 -4.68 -15.40 -23.83
N MET A 565 -5.01 -15.02 -25.05
CA MET A 565 -5.17 -13.63 -25.43
C MET A 565 -6.50 -13.43 -26.17
N ILE A 566 -7.04 -12.22 -26.14
CA ILE A 566 -8.26 -11.83 -26.85
C ILE A 566 -7.96 -10.71 -27.84
N ASP A 567 -8.74 -10.67 -28.92
CA ASP A 567 -8.72 -9.56 -29.87
C ASP A 567 -9.79 -8.49 -29.54
N ASP A 568 -9.90 -7.47 -30.39
CA ASP A 568 -10.87 -6.38 -30.21
C ASP A 568 -12.34 -6.81 -30.36
N ALA A 569 -12.61 -8.05 -30.81
CA ALA A 569 -13.93 -8.65 -30.91
C ALA A 569 -14.20 -9.68 -29.78
N ASP A 570 -13.38 -9.69 -28.73
CA ASP A 570 -13.44 -10.61 -27.59
C ASP A 570 -13.33 -12.09 -28.00
N LYS A 571 -12.70 -12.36 -29.15
CA LYS A 571 -12.41 -13.73 -29.58
C LYS A 571 -11.14 -14.22 -28.90
N LEU A 572 -11.22 -15.39 -28.27
CA LEU A 572 -10.10 -16.05 -27.63
C LEU A 572 -9.12 -16.64 -28.65
N HIS A 573 -7.83 -16.37 -28.43
CA HIS A 573 -6.70 -16.86 -29.21
C HIS A 573 -5.68 -17.53 -28.30
N THR A 574 -5.05 -18.59 -28.80
CA THR A 574 -3.90 -19.21 -28.16
C THR A 574 -2.63 -18.65 -28.78
N VAL A 575 -1.76 -18.04 -27.98
CA VAL A 575 -0.54 -17.39 -28.45
C VAL A 575 0.67 -18.12 -27.91
N ILE A 576 1.51 -18.62 -28.79
CA ILE A 576 2.78 -19.26 -28.42
C ILE A 576 3.89 -18.22 -28.30
N VAL A 577 4.87 -18.54 -27.45
CA VAL A 577 5.88 -17.59 -26.96
C VAL A 577 7.27 -18.15 -27.23
N ASP A 578 8.27 -17.29 -27.49
CA ASP A 578 9.66 -17.72 -27.68
C ASP A 578 10.47 -17.90 -26.38
N GLU A 579 11.62 -18.56 -26.47
CA GLU A 579 12.50 -18.84 -25.33
C GLU A 579 13.12 -17.55 -24.74
N ARG A 580 13.24 -16.47 -25.52
CA ARG A 580 13.79 -15.21 -25.02
C ARG A 580 12.84 -14.61 -23.99
N LEU A 581 11.55 -14.55 -24.30
CA LEU A 581 10.55 -14.03 -23.38
C LEU A 581 10.36 -14.97 -22.17
N MET A 582 10.44 -16.28 -22.35
CA MET A 582 10.44 -17.24 -21.23
C MET A 582 11.63 -17.04 -20.28
N ARG A 583 12.82 -16.73 -20.80
CA ARG A 583 14.00 -16.45 -19.98
C ARG A 583 13.84 -15.17 -19.16
N GLU A 584 13.27 -14.13 -19.74
CA GLU A 584 12.95 -12.91 -18.99
C GLU A 584 11.92 -13.21 -17.90
N ALA A 585 10.86 -13.98 -18.20
CA ALA A 585 9.87 -14.37 -17.20
C ALA A 585 10.49 -15.15 -16.01
N ARG A 586 11.49 -16.02 -16.25
CA ARG A 586 12.26 -16.68 -15.17
C ARG A 586 12.98 -15.66 -14.27
N ARG A 587 13.62 -14.64 -14.85
CA ARG A 587 14.32 -13.59 -14.08
C ARG A 587 13.36 -12.77 -13.22
N TRP A 588 12.15 -12.48 -13.73
CA TRP A 588 11.12 -11.80 -12.95
C TRP A 588 10.62 -12.66 -11.79
N ARG A 589 10.45 -13.97 -12.02
CA ARG A 589 10.13 -14.91 -10.94
C ARG A 589 11.24 -14.97 -9.88
N GLU A 590 12.50 -15.10 -10.27
CA GLU A 590 13.63 -15.14 -9.32
C GLU A 590 13.70 -13.87 -8.46
N MET A 591 13.39 -12.71 -9.06
CA MET A 591 13.28 -11.45 -8.32
C MET A 591 12.12 -11.48 -7.32
N TRP A 592 10.97 -12.03 -7.73
CA TRP A 592 9.83 -12.21 -6.85
C TRP A 592 10.13 -13.15 -5.68
N HIS A 593 10.80 -14.28 -5.93
CA HIS A 593 11.27 -15.20 -4.88
C HIS A 593 12.20 -14.50 -3.89
N SER A 594 13.10 -13.64 -4.37
CA SER A 594 13.97 -12.84 -3.49
C SER A 594 13.16 -11.92 -2.58
N LEU A 595 12.09 -11.29 -3.10
CA LEU A 595 11.19 -10.47 -2.30
C LEU A 595 10.36 -11.31 -1.33
N GLN A 596 9.86 -12.47 -1.75
CA GLN A 596 9.13 -13.41 -0.89
C GLN A 596 9.98 -13.83 0.30
N GLU A 597 11.24 -14.21 0.08
CA GLU A 597 12.14 -14.62 1.14
C GLU A 597 12.39 -13.49 2.15
N LEU A 598 12.54 -12.24 1.67
CA LEU A 598 12.56 -11.04 2.52
C LEU A 598 11.23 -10.83 3.25
N GLY A 599 10.10 -11.16 2.64
CA GLY A 599 8.76 -11.12 3.23
C GLY A 599 8.46 -12.25 4.21
N GLY A 600 9.40 -13.17 4.45
CA GLY A 600 9.17 -14.36 5.28
C GLY A 600 8.34 -15.45 4.59
N VAL A 601 8.06 -15.30 3.30
CA VAL A 601 7.37 -16.29 2.45
C VAL A 601 8.43 -17.20 1.82
N HIS A 602 8.27 -18.52 1.93
CA HIS A 602 9.23 -19.52 1.44
C HIS A 602 10.67 -19.24 1.91
N ASN A 603 10.84 -18.85 3.18
CA ASN A 603 12.13 -18.45 3.72
C ASN A 603 13.07 -19.66 3.84
N SER A 604 14.17 -19.65 3.08
CA SER A 604 15.06 -20.82 2.96
C SER A 604 15.75 -21.20 4.27
N HIS A 605 15.98 -20.23 5.17
CA HIS A 605 16.56 -20.48 6.49
C HIS A 605 15.54 -21.15 7.43
N ALA A 606 14.30 -20.64 7.44
CA ALA A 606 13.21 -21.23 8.21
C ALA A 606 12.89 -22.65 7.74
N GLU A 607 12.82 -22.88 6.42
CA GLU A 607 12.57 -24.20 5.86
C GLU A 607 13.69 -25.21 6.19
N ARG A 608 14.96 -24.79 6.10
CA ARG A 608 16.10 -25.64 6.51
C ARG A 608 16.06 -25.97 8.00
N LEU A 609 15.67 -25.03 8.84
CA LEU A 609 15.51 -25.27 10.28
C LEU A 609 14.38 -26.27 10.53
N LEU A 610 13.20 -26.05 9.94
CA LEU A 610 12.05 -26.95 10.04
C LEU A 610 12.38 -28.36 9.52
N ALA A 611 13.12 -28.47 8.41
CA ALA A 611 13.55 -29.76 7.87
C ALA A 611 14.51 -30.49 8.82
N ARG A 612 15.44 -29.78 9.47
CA ARG A 612 16.33 -30.36 10.48
C ARG A 612 15.58 -30.82 11.72
N GLU A 613 14.67 -30.01 12.23
CA GLU A 613 13.82 -30.35 13.39
C GLU A 613 12.92 -31.56 13.08
N ARG A 614 12.30 -31.60 11.90
CA ARG A 614 11.53 -32.77 11.44
C ARG A 614 12.40 -34.02 11.37
N ALA A 615 13.59 -33.94 10.77
CA ALA A 615 14.51 -35.07 10.70
C ALA A 615 15.02 -35.52 12.09
N ALA A 616 15.25 -34.58 13.01
CA ALA A 616 15.64 -34.89 14.38
C ALA A 616 14.49 -35.58 15.13
N TRP A 617 13.26 -35.08 15.03
CA TRP A 617 12.08 -35.72 15.58
C TRP A 617 11.90 -37.12 15.00
N GLU A 618 11.93 -37.28 13.68
CA GLU A 618 11.82 -38.60 13.02
C GLU A 618 12.90 -39.57 13.53
N ALA A 619 14.13 -39.09 13.74
CA ALA A 619 15.21 -39.88 14.33
C ALA A 619 14.96 -40.23 15.81
N GLU A 620 14.40 -39.33 16.62
CA GLU A 620 14.02 -39.60 18.02
C GLU A 620 12.87 -40.61 18.12
N LEU A 621 11.85 -40.48 17.28
CA LEU A 621 10.77 -41.47 17.14
C LEU A 621 11.33 -42.85 16.76
N ALA A 622 12.27 -42.90 15.82
CA ALA A 622 12.93 -44.14 15.40
C ALA A 622 13.87 -44.72 16.48
N ALA A 623 14.47 -43.86 17.33
CA ALA A 623 15.38 -44.25 18.40
C ALA A 623 14.68 -44.61 19.71
N THR A 624 13.39 -44.32 19.86
CA THR A 624 12.60 -44.71 21.04
C THR A 624 12.32 -46.22 20.97
N PRO A 625 12.94 -47.06 21.84
CA PRO A 625 12.76 -48.50 21.74
C PRO A 625 11.31 -48.87 22.06
N ALA A 626 10.68 -49.65 21.17
CA ALA A 626 9.40 -50.29 21.43
C ALA A 626 9.48 -51.04 22.76
N VAL A 627 8.72 -50.56 23.74
CA VAL A 627 8.58 -51.23 25.04
C VAL A 627 8.06 -52.65 24.75
N VAL A 628 8.82 -53.62 25.26
CA VAL A 628 8.70 -55.06 25.06
C VAL A 628 7.24 -55.53 25.09
N ALA A 629 6.73 -55.97 23.95
CA ALA A 629 5.47 -56.71 23.87
C ALA A 629 5.68 -58.14 24.40
N VAL A 630 4.95 -58.47 25.48
CA VAL A 630 4.80 -59.83 26.00
C VAL A 630 4.01 -60.66 24.98
N PRO A 631 4.40 -61.91 24.66
CA PRO A 631 3.75 -62.69 23.61
C PRO A 631 2.49 -63.39 24.13
N MET A 632 1.35 -63.16 23.49
CA MET A 632 0.23 -64.10 23.51
C MET A 632 -0.22 -64.43 22.09
N ALA A 633 -0.14 -65.73 21.77
CA ALA A 633 -0.54 -66.37 20.53
C ALA A 633 -2.06 -66.36 20.36
N GLY A 634 -2.60 -65.83 19.25
CA GLY A 634 -3.06 -66.59 18.07
C GLY A 634 -4.56 -66.36 17.79
N PRO A 635 -5.13 -66.73 16.63
CA PRO A 635 -4.78 -66.30 15.27
C PRO A 635 -6.00 -65.74 14.48
N ALA A 636 -5.77 -64.85 13.50
CA ALA A 636 -6.76 -64.48 12.47
C ALA A 636 -6.03 -63.89 11.23
N PRO A 637 -6.65 -63.89 10.02
CA PRO A 637 -5.97 -64.24 8.78
C PRO A 637 -5.34 -63.07 8.00
N THR A 638 -4.46 -63.49 7.10
CA THR A 638 -3.73 -62.74 6.07
C THR A 638 -4.62 -61.98 5.09
N VAL A 639 -4.33 -60.69 4.90
CA VAL A 639 -4.45 -60.02 3.59
C VAL A 639 -3.23 -59.13 3.39
N ALA A 640 -2.59 -59.28 2.24
CA ALA A 640 -1.35 -58.62 1.85
C ALA A 640 -1.55 -57.12 1.61
N ALA A 641 -0.64 -56.29 2.14
CA ALA A 641 -0.50 -54.89 1.78
C ALA A 641 0.93 -54.64 1.30
N THR A 642 1.06 -54.42 -0.01
CA THR A 642 2.23 -53.86 -0.69
C THR A 642 2.43 -52.41 -0.28
N ALA A 643 3.66 -52.07 0.08
CA ALA A 643 4.12 -50.70 0.27
C ALA A 643 4.23 -49.97 -1.07
N ALA A 644 3.60 -48.80 -1.15
CA ALA A 644 3.96 -47.75 -2.09
C ALA A 644 3.91 -46.41 -1.34
N VAL A 645 5.06 -45.74 -1.28
CA VAL A 645 5.24 -44.41 -0.71
C VAL A 645 4.70 -43.40 -1.72
N ALA A 646 3.68 -42.63 -1.35
CA ALA A 646 3.17 -41.48 -2.10
C ALA A 646 3.27 -40.21 -1.24
N GLN A 647 3.88 -39.18 -1.81
CA GLN A 647 3.96 -37.82 -1.27
C GLN A 647 2.59 -37.13 -1.31
N PRO A 648 2.36 -36.07 -0.48
CA PRO A 648 1.02 -35.54 -0.23
C PRO A 648 0.49 -34.75 -1.42
N GLN A 649 -0.63 -35.20 -1.98
CA GLN A 649 -1.51 -34.37 -2.80
C GLN A 649 -2.21 -33.35 -1.88
N ALA A 650 -2.14 -32.07 -2.26
CA ALA A 650 -3.06 -31.06 -1.76
C ALA A 650 -4.48 -31.48 -2.15
N ALA A 651 -5.30 -31.74 -1.15
CA ALA A 651 -6.69 -32.10 -1.31
C ALA A 651 -7.48 -30.89 -1.83
N GLU A 652 -8.32 -31.13 -2.82
CA GLU A 652 -9.53 -30.35 -3.08
C GLU A 652 -10.25 -30.09 -1.75
N GLU A 653 -10.78 -28.87 -1.56
CA GLU A 653 -11.83 -28.63 -0.58
C GLU A 653 -12.96 -29.65 -0.84
N PRO A 654 -13.24 -30.58 0.09
CA PRO A 654 -14.44 -31.37 -0.04
C PRO A 654 -15.61 -30.41 0.16
N ALA A 655 -16.56 -30.43 -0.77
CA ALA A 655 -17.91 -29.97 -0.44
C ALA A 655 -18.33 -30.65 0.88
N GLU A 656 -18.85 -29.86 1.83
CA GLU A 656 -19.30 -30.37 3.13
C GLU A 656 -20.19 -31.61 2.89
N PRO A 657 -19.88 -32.77 3.50
CA PRO A 657 -20.78 -33.91 3.41
C PRO A 657 -22.14 -33.51 3.99
N GLU A 658 -23.23 -33.82 3.30
CA GLU A 658 -24.58 -33.64 3.84
C GLU A 658 -24.72 -34.49 5.11
N HIS A 659 -24.53 -33.87 6.27
CA HIS A 659 -24.70 -34.53 7.56
C HIS A 659 -26.19 -34.75 7.86
N SER A 660 -26.51 -35.96 8.32
CA SER A 660 -27.86 -36.27 8.78
C SER A 660 -28.13 -35.58 10.11
N ARG A 661 -29.37 -35.13 10.34
CA ARG A 661 -29.82 -34.53 11.62
C ARG A 661 -29.63 -35.44 12.84
N ASP A 662 -29.39 -36.72 12.59
CA ASP A 662 -29.16 -37.73 13.63
C ASP A 662 -27.67 -37.94 13.95
N GLU A 663 -26.75 -37.42 13.13
CA GLU A 663 -25.30 -37.56 13.31
C GLU A 663 -24.75 -36.45 14.21
N ALA A 664 -23.84 -36.82 15.12
CA ALA A 664 -23.13 -35.87 15.95
C ALA A 664 -21.84 -35.42 15.24
N TYR A 665 -21.69 -34.13 14.95
CA TYR A 665 -20.53 -33.60 14.25
C TYR A 665 -20.21 -32.16 14.66
N ILE A 666 -19.04 -31.67 14.25
CA ILE A 666 -18.64 -30.27 14.37
C ILE A 666 -18.33 -29.76 12.97
N GLU A 667 -18.82 -28.58 12.61
CA GLU A 667 -18.37 -27.86 11.41
C GLU A 667 -16.95 -27.33 11.66
N THR A 668 -15.97 -28.23 11.65
CA THR A 668 -14.57 -27.97 12.06
C THR A 668 -13.99 -26.76 11.32
N ALA A 669 -14.28 -26.62 10.03
CA ALA A 669 -13.87 -25.48 9.21
C ALA A 669 -14.34 -24.11 9.74
N ARG A 670 -15.45 -24.07 10.49
CA ARG A 670 -16.04 -22.85 11.07
C ARG A 670 -15.68 -22.63 12.55
N CYS A 671 -14.87 -23.51 13.14
CA CYS A 671 -14.45 -23.39 14.54
C CYS A 671 -13.54 -22.16 14.75
N SER A 672 -13.84 -21.35 15.77
CA SER A 672 -13.08 -20.14 16.16
C SER A 672 -12.06 -20.36 17.29
N THR A 673 -11.79 -21.62 17.70
CA THR A 673 -10.78 -21.98 18.72
C THR A 673 -11.00 -21.29 20.09
N CYS A 674 -12.24 -21.21 20.58
CA CYS A 674 -12.53 -20.60 21.90
C CYS A 674 -12.16 -21.47 23.12
N ASN A 675 -11.73 -22.73 22.92
CA ASN A 675 -11.37 -23.73 23.94
C ASN A 675 -12.48 -24.19 24.90
N GLU A 676 -13.73 -23.78 24.72
CA GLU A 676 -14.80 -24.11 25.67
C GLU A 676 -15.15 -25.61 25.67
N CYS A 677 -15.35 -26.20 24.48
CA CYS A 677 -15.66 -27.64 24.36
C CYS A 677 -14.52 -28.54 24.84
N THR A 678 -13.27 -28.20 24.51
CA THR A 678 -12.09 -28.97 24.95
C THR A 678 -11.81 -28.82 26.44
N THR A 679 -12.18 -27.69 27.06
CA THR A 679 -12.13 -27.51 28.52
C THR A 679 -13.20 -28.34 29.22
N LEU A 680 -14.40 -28.46 28.62
CA LEU A 680 -15.51 -29.24 29.14
C LEU A 680 -15.19 -30.75 29.15
N ASN A 681 -14.68 -31.29 28.04
CA ASN A 681 -14.22 -32.68 27.98
C ASN A 681 -13.05 -32.85 26.98
N PRO A 682 -11.79 -32.88 27.47
CA PRO A 682 -10.60 -32.97 26.62
C PRO A 682 -10.37 -34.37 26.01
N LYS A 683 -11.22 -35.35 26.32
CA LYS A 683 -11.19 -36.69 25.71
C LYS A 683 -12.20 -36.82 24.58
N MET A 684 -13.34 -36.13 24.68
CA MET A 684 -14.37 -36.11 23.64
C MET A 684 -14.01 -35.16 22.49
N PHE A 685 -13.42 -34.00 22.79
CA PHE A 685 -13.05 -33.00 21.80
C PHE A 685 -11.54 -32.85 21.71
N ALA A 686 -11.03 -32.76 20.49
CA ALA A 686 -9.61 -32.49 20.21
C ALA A 686 -9.47 -31.41 19.14
N TYR A 687 -8.26 -30.86 19.04
CA TYR A 687 -7.88 -29.93 17.99
C TYR A 687 -7.10 -30.65 16.89
N ASP A 688 -7.39 -30.30 15.64
CA ASP A 688 -6.57 -30.69 14.50
C ASP A 688 -5.32 -29.81 14.38
N ASN A 689 -4.53 -30.02 13.31
CA ASN A 689 -3.32 -29.25 13.05
C ASN A 689 -3.58 -27.75 12.80
N ASN A 690 -4.81 -27.37 12.43
CA ASN A 690 -5.25 -25.99 12.21
C ASN A 690 -5.87 -25.36 13.46
N LYS A 691 -5.83 -26.05 14.61
CA LYS A 691 -6.51 -25.66 15.86
C LYS A 691 -8.02 -25.53 15.73
N GLN A 692 -8.64 -26.33 14.86
CA GLN A 692 -10.08 -26.43 14.72
C GLN A 692 -10.60 -27.66 15.47
N ALA A 693 -11.69 -27.49 16.22
CA ALA A 693 -12.21 -28.55 17.09
C ALA A 693 -12.93 -29.62 16.26
N TYR A 694 -12.70 -30.89 16.61
CA TYR A 694 -13.44 -32.04 16.10
C TYR A 694 -13.75 -33.01 17.24
N ILE A 695 -14.69 -33.94 17.01
CA ILE A 695 -15.04 -34.96 18.00
C ILE A 695 -14.07 -36.14 17.86
N ALA A 696 -13.20 -36.32 18.85
CA ALA A 696 -12.19 -37.38 18.87
C ALA A 696 -12.78 -38.73 19.28
N ASP A 697 -13.63 -38.73 20.31
CA ASP A 697 -14.34 -39.93 20.77
C ASP A 697 -15.70 -39.56 21.40
N LEU A 698 -16.79 -39.83 20.67
CA LEU A 698 -18.16 -39.63 21.13
C LEU A 698 -18.48 -40.38 22.43
N LYS A 699 -17.84 -41.53 22.68
CA LYS A 699 -18.09 -42.37 23.86
C LYS A 699 -17.28 -41.94 25.09
N ALA A 700 -16.38 -40.96 24.93
CA ALA A 700 -15.55 -40.46 26.03
C ALA A 700 -16.27 -39.46 26.96
N GLY A 701 -17.57 -39.23 26.77
CA GLY A 701 -18.40 -38.40 27.63
C GLY A 701 -19.90 -38.62 27.40
N SER A 702 -20.72 -37.95 28.22
CA SER A 702 -22.18 -38.10 28.20
C SER A 702 -22.85 -37.22 27.13
N TYR A 703 -24.06 -37.55 26.70
CA TYR A 703 -24.85 -36.70 25.79
C TYR A 703 -25.09 -35.31 26.39
N ALA A 704 -25.27 -35.22 27.71
CA ALA A 704 -25.34 -33.93 28.41
C ALA A 704 -24.12 -33.02 28.15
N GLN A 705 -22.90 -33.57 28.11
CA GLN A 705 -21.69 -32.80 27.86
C GLN A 705 -21.60 -32.34 26.40
N LEU A 706 -22.13 -33.14 25.46
CA LEU A 706 -22.19 -32.75 24.06
C LEU A 706 -23.19 -31.62 23.81
N VAL A 707 -24.35 -31.67 24.49
CA VAL A 707 -25.36 -30.59 24.44
C VAL A 707 -24.85 -29.32 25.11
N GLU A 708 -24.18 -29.43 26.26
CA GLU A 708 -23.57 -28.29 26.95
C GLU A 708 -22.46 -27.63 26.11
N ALA A 709 -21.63 -28.44 25.41
CA ALA A 709 -20.64 -27.91 24.47
C ALA A 709 -21.29 -27.16 23.29
N ALA A 710 -22.42 -27.64 22.78
CA ALA A 710 -23.15 -26.96 21.70
C ALA A 710 -23.77 -25.63 22.15
N GLU A 711 -24.32 -25.58 23.37
CA GLU A 711 -24.85 -24.36 23.97
C GLU A 711 -23.77 -23.32 24.28
N SER A 712 -22.57 -23.75 24.68
CA SER A 712 -21.47 -22.83 24.97
C SER A 712 -20.81 -22.30 23.68
N CYS A 713 -20.81 -23.08 22.61
CA CYS A 713 -20.14 -22.74 21.36
C CYS A 713 -20.54 -21.37 20.79
N GLN A 714 -19.61 -20.41 20.85
CA GLN A 714 -19.83 -19.01 20.45
C GLN A 714 -20.28 -18.82 18.99
N VAL A 715 -19.91 -19.76 18.11
CA VAL A 715 -20.24 -19.76 16.68
C VAL A 715 -21.29 -20.81 16.30
N SER A 716 -21.80 -21.56 17.30
CA SER A 716 -22.83 -22.59 17.15
C SER A 716 -22.55 -23.63 16.06
N VAL A 717 -21.33 -24.18 16.05
CA VAL A 717 -20.83 -25.15 15.05
C VAL A 717 -20.84 -26.61 15.52
N ILE A 718 -21.33 -26.89 16.73
CA ILE A 718 -21.38 -28.24 17.31
C ILE A 718 -22.82 -28.75 17.21
N HIS A 719 -23.00 -29.90 16.55
CA HIS A 719 -24.28 -30.53 16.32
C HIS A 719 -24.36 -31.83 17.13
N PRO A 720 -25.16 -31.89 18.22
CA PRO A 720 -25.19 -33.05 19.11
C PRO A 720 -25.81 -34.33 18.51
N GLY A 721 -26.62 -34.22 17.45
CA GLY A 721 -27.28 -35.37 16.82
C GLY A 721 -28.17 -36.16 17.79
N LYS A 722 -28.29 -37.48 17.56
CA LYS A 722 -28.98 -38.40 18.49
C LYS A 722 -28.05 -38.83 19.63
N PRO A 723 -28.60 -39.06 20.83
CA PRO A 723 -27.84 -39.58 21.96
C PRO A 723 -27.29 -40.98 21.66
N TRP A 724 -26.01 -41.17 21.96
CA TRP A 724 -25.34 -42.46 21.75
C TRP A 724 -25.69 -43.49 22.84
N ASP A 725 -26.06 -43.04 24.05
CA ASP A 725 -26.61 -43.87 25.14
C ASP A 725 -28.09 -43.52 25.39
N ALA A 726 -28.97 -44.48 25.14
CA ALA A 726 -30.41 -44.31 25.31
C ALA A 726 -30.87 -44.38 26.78
N ASN A 727 -29.98 -44.72 27.72
CA ASN A 727 -30.31 -44.88 29.14
C ASN A 727 -29.81 -43.72 30.02
N GLU A 728 -29.37 -42.60 29.42
CA GLU A 728 -28.85 -41.45 30.17
C GLU A 728 -29.96 -40.74 30.97
N PRO A 729 -29.74 -40.41 32.26
CA PRO A 729 -30.74 -39.71 33.06
C PRO A 729 -31.05 -38.32 32.49
N GLY A 730 -32.35 -37.98 32.40
CA GLY A 730 -32.79 -36.66 31.92
C GLY A 730 -32.82 -36.50 30.40
N LEU A 731 -32.80 -37.60 29.64
CA LEU A 731 -32.69 -37.57 28.17
C LEU A 731 -33.77 -36.74 27.46
N ASP A 732 -35.02 -36.78 27.93
CA ASP A 732 -36.12 -36.01 27.34
C ASP A 732 -35.90 -34.49 27.42
N GLU A 733 -35.20 -34.02 28.45
CA GLU A 733 -34.86 -32.60 28.63
C GLU A 733 -33.66 -32.21 27.76
N LEU A 734 -32.65 -33.09 27.68
CA LEU A 734 -31.47 -32.89 26.84
C LEU A 734 -31.82 -32.85 25.34
N LEU A 735 -32.75 -33.70 24.89
CA LEU A 735 -33.23 -33.69 23.51
C LEU A 735 -33.92 -32.37 23.12
N LYS A 736 -34.68 -31.76 24.03
CA LYS A 736 -35.29 -30.44 23.81
C LYS A 736 -34.26 -29.33 23.73
N ARG A 737 -33.21 -29.40 24.56
CA ARG A 737 -32.09 -28.44 24.55
C ARG A 737 -31.22 -28.56 23.30
N ALA A 738 -31.09 -29.77 22.75
CA ALA A 738 -30.33 -30.03 21.53
C ALA A 738 -31.03 -29.59 20.23
N GLU A 739 -32.36 -29.46 20.23
CA GLU A 739 -33.17 -29.16 19.04
C GLU A 739 -32.71 -27.95 18.19
N PRO A 740 -32.31 -26.79 18.74
CA PRO A 740 -31.80 -25.67 17.94
C PRO A 740 -30.46 -25.93 17.25
N PHE A 741 -29.75 -26.99 17.62
CA PHE A 741 -28.42 -27.34 17.08
C PHE A 741 -28.45 -28.57 16.16
N ARG A 742 -29.63 -29.07 15.76
CA ARG A 742 -29.83 -30.31 14.98
C ARG A 742 -30.40 -30.14 13.56
#